data_AF-A0A2D4LYY9-F1
#
_entry.id   AF-A0A2D4LYY9-F1
#
_cell.length_a   1.000
_cell.length_b   1.000
_cell.length_c   1.000
_cell.angle_alpha   90.00
_cell.angle_beta   90.00
_cell.angle_gamma   90.00
#
_symmetry.space_group_name_H-M   'P 1'
#
loop_
_entity.id
_entity.type
_entity.pdbx_description
1 polymer ?
#
loop_
_entity_poly.entity_id
_entity_poly.type
_entity_poly.pdbx_seq_one_letter_code
_entity_poly.pdbx_strand_id
1 'polypeptide(L)'
;FWCGTTPDVDKDSLTGYCPVKDENDDFFWVKNHWTGHLYQTNSFSALTWDEARKSCRQQYSELLSISELYEQAYLTGLTNDFEGKYWIGLNNPDFDSGWQWTNHQPLRYFNWAPGSPSSETGKNCGLMHGRIGKWENSQCEQKHGYICKRANSSVQAPGPSSDDLKPIKCPGDWVGYAKHCYRLNRDRKTWKDASVSCQKDGGHLLSIHDIEEYSFVFSQLGYKPTDNLWIGLNDQKTSSYFEWSDGNTVRFIRWQKGEPTLISNVQEDCVIMSGKNGYWADHFCEEELGYICKKEPSEFLPGTDEVADPKCQKGWKRYGFYCYLIGKTPGTFSEAKTSCETNQGFLISVENRFEQAFLTSQIGHRPEKYFWIGLLDVENPGTFNWTNGDSIQFTHWNAKMPGPNPGCVAMRTGEAAGLWDVVNCEERAVFICKHLAEGVTPPPIPRTTPPPPCPEGWTASPTRNVCFKAYTDNKVERKTWYEAYDFCKKIGGDLASFHDKKEEILLNRLLQSNNAWVGLRISDSSTGYTWTDGSPVNYEPVFTLFSDESNKCRTLWGPTGAWKAVLCDQVFDWFCQITRGSVLNPEPSNKFDYIYKKIEDGWIEFENNEYYFSNTTMPAEKARRFCKQHHGDLTTIESQKEKKFLWYYAINYGIY
;
A
#
# COMPACT_ATOMS: atom_id res chain seq x y z
N PHE A 1 2.78 25.04 -26.16
CA PHE A 1 2.35 24.06 -27.18
C PHE A 1 0.89 23.65 -26.95
N TRP A 2 0.14 23.36 -28.02
CA TRP A 2 -1.24 22.83 -27.93
C TRP A 2 -1.38 21.60 -28.84
N CYS A 3 -2.36 20.74 -28.54
CA CYS A 3 -2.71 19.58 -29.35
C CYS A 3 -4.23 19.43 -29.49
N GLY A 4 -4.65 18.71 -30.52
CA GLY A 4 -6.01 18.20 -30.64
C GLY A 4 -6.29 17.11 -29.60
N THR A 5 -7.47 17.15 -28.98
CA THR A 5 -7.90 16.11 -28.04
C THR A 5 -8.80 15.05 -28.69
N THR A 6 -9.09 15.20 -29.98
CA THR A 6 -9.80 14.21 -30.80
C THR A 6 -9.04 13.94 -32.11
N PRO A 7 -9.35 12.83 -32.82
CA PRO A 7 -8.71 12.52 -34.09
C PRO A 7 -8.95 13.55 -35.21
N ASP A 8 -10.09 14.26 -35.19
CA ASP A 8 -10.48 15.24 -36.22
C ASP A 8 -10.73 16.62 -35.59
N VAL A 9 -9.63 17.35 -35.38
CA VAL A 9 -9.62 18.66 -34.71
C VAL A 9 -10.37 19.72 -35.51
N ASP A 10 -10.28 19.67 -36.83
CA ASP A 10 -10.91 20.66 -37.72
C ASP A 10 -12.44 20.58 -37.63
N LYS A 11 -12.97 19.37 -37.45
CA LYS A 11 -14.40 19.14 -37.25
C LYS A 11 -14.85 19.42 -35.81
N ASP A 12 -14.12 18.91 -34.82
CA ASP A 12 -14.58 18.91 -33.43
C ASP A 12 -14.20 20.20 -32.68
N SER A 13 -13.19 20.93 -33.18
CA SER A 13 -12.63 22.14 -32.56
C SER A 13 -12.20 21.93 -31.09
N LEU A 14 -11.87 20.69 -30.69
CA LEU A 14 -11.44 20.35 -29.34
C LEU A 14 -9.92 20.32 -29.25
N THR A 15 -9.38 21.25 -28.46
CA THR A 15 -7.93 21.44 -28.27
C THR A 15 -7.58 21.62 -26.80
N GLY A 16 -6.32 21.38 -26.44
CA GLY A 16 -5.79 21.60 -25.11
C GLY A 16 -4.30 21.95 -25.14
N TYR A 17 -3.81 22.60 -24.09
CA TYR A 17 -2.38 22.85 -23.93
C TYR A 17 -1.64 21.56 -23.55
N CYS A 18 -0.47 21.36 -24.15
CA CYS A 18 0.36 20.20 -23.86
C CYS A 18 1.19 20.44 -22.58
N PRO A 19 1.27 19.45 -21.67
CA PRO A 19 2.13 19.50 -20.49
C PRO A 19 3.58 19.15 -20.86
N VAL A 20 4.22 20.01 -21.66
CA VAL A 20 5.61 19.84 -22.14
C VAL A 20 6.55 20.82 -21.47
N LYS A 21 7.81 20.40 -21.31
CA LYS A 21 8.88 21.24 -20.79
C LYS A 21 9.25 22.30 -21.84
N ASP A 22 9.03 23.57 -21.52
CA ASP A 22 9.41 24.72 -22.35
C ASP A 22 10.56 25.48 -21.67
N GLU A 23 11.33 26.27 -22.43
CA GLU A 23 12.44 27.09 -21.90
C GLU A 23 11.95 28.15 -20.89
N ASN A 24 10.65 28.48 -20.94
CA ASN A 24 9.93 29.34 -19.98
C ASN A 24 8.99 28.51 -19.08
N ASP A 25 9.55 27.56 -18.33
CA ASP A 25 8.89 26.57 -17.45
C ASP A 25 7.96 27.16 -16.35
N ASP A 26 7.80 28.48 -16.27
CA ASP A 26 7.05 29.20 -15.25
C ASP A 26 5.64 29.66 -15.68
N PHE A 27 5.27 29.60 -16.97
CA PHE A 27 4.00 30.23 -17.40
C PHE A 27 2.73 29.61 -16.75
N PHE A 28 2.70 28.29 -16.61
CA PHE A 28 1.57 27.57 -15.99
C PHE A 28 1.80 27.26 -14.50
N TRP A 29 2.91 27.70 -13.92
CA TRP A 29 3.32 27.38 -12.56
C TRP A 29 3.37 28.65 -11.72
N VAL A 30 2.69 28.62 -10.58
CA VAL A 30 2.75 29.71 -9.60
C VAL A 30 3.82 29.39 -8.57
N LYS A 31 4.85 30.23 -8.50
CA LYS A 31 5.94 30.10 -7.53
C LYS A 31 5.56 30.71 -6.19
N ASN A 32 5.63 29.91 -5.13
CA ASN A 32 5.63 30.41 -3.77
C ASN A 32 6.99 31.05 -3.48
N HIS A 33 6.99 32.35 -3.19
CA HIS A 33 8.23 33.12 -3.03
C HIS A 33 8.98 32.81 -1.73
N TRP A 34 8.32 32.20 -0.73
CA TRP A 34 8.93 31.83 0.54
C TRP A 34 9.63 30.46 0.49
N THR A 35 9.01 29.48 -0.15
CA THR A 35 9.55 28.10 -0.24
C THR A 35 10.26 27.81 -1.56
N GLY A 36 9.98 28.59 -2.59
CA GLY A 36 10.39 28.30 -3.96
C GLY A 36 9.63 27.13 -4.60
N HIS A 37 8.63 26.54 -3.92
CA HIS A 37 7.77 25.51 -4.50
C HIS A 37 6.93 26.08 -5.64
N LEU A 38 6.68 25.24 -6.64
CA LEU A 38 5.86 25.58 -7.80
C LEU A 38 4.56 24.79 -7.73
N TYR A 39 3.45 25.46 -8.01
CA TYR A 39 2.10 24.88 -8.01
C TYR A 39 1.40 25.13 -9.34
N GLN A 40 0.75 24.10 -9.88
CA GLN A 40 -0.08 24.19 -11.08
C GLN A 40 -1.50 23.76 -10.73
N THR A 41 -2.47 24.67 -10.87
CA THR A 41 -3.89 24.43 -10.56
C THR A 41 -4.68 24.16 -11.83
N ASN A 42 -5.12 22.91 -12.02
CA ASN A 42 -5.84 22.46 -13.21
C ASN A 42 -7.36 22.41 -12.95
N SER A 43 -7.98 23.59 -12.72
CA SER A 43 -9.37 23.72 -12.26
C SER A 43 -10.44 23.27 -13.26
N PHE A 44 -10.16 23.40 -14.56
CA PHE A 44 -11.12 23.07 -15.63
C PHE A 44 -10.95 21.65 -16.18
N SER A 45 -10.06 20.86 -15.58
CA SER A 45 -9.88 19.45 -15.93
C SER A 45 -10.90 18.57 -15.21
N ALA A 46 -11.22 17.43 -15.80
CA ALA A 46 -12.07 16.40 -15.23
C ALA A 46 -11.40 15.04 -15.39
N LEU A 47 -10.45 14.75 -14.49
CA LEU A 47 -9.64 13.52 -14.50
C LEU A 47 -9.89 12.70 -13.23
N THR A 48 -9.77 11.38 -13.35
CA THR A 48 -9.65 10.48 -12.19
C THR A 48 -8.38 10.79 -11.39
N TRP A 49 -8.30 10.34 -10.15
CA TRP A 49 -7.14 10.59 -9.31
C TRP A 49 -5.84 10.03 -9.91
N ASP A 50 -5.89 8.83 -10.48
CA ASP A 50 -4.73 8.19 -11.12
C ASP A 50 -4.32 8.90 -12.41
N GLU A 51 -5.29 9.33 -13.25
CA GLU A 51 -5.01 10.14 -14.45
C GLU A 51 -4.41 11.51 -14.08
N ALA A 52 -4.93 12.17 -13.04
CA ALA A 52 -4.40 13.43 -12.53
C ALA A 52 -2.95 13.25 -12.03
N ARG A 53 -2.67 12.18 -11.29
CA ARG A 53 -1.32 11.84 -10.84
C ARG A 53 -0.36 11.62 -12.00
N LYS A 54 -0.80 10.86 -13.00
CA LYS A 54 -0.03 10.62 -14.23
C LYS A 54 0.29 11.93 -14.96
N SER A 55 -0.68 12.85 -15.00
CA SER A 55 -0.51 14.19 -15.57
C SER A 55 0.51 15.05 -14.81
N CYS A 56 0.57 14.97 -13.48
CA CYS A 56 1.62 15.66 -12.72
C CYS A 56 3.00 15.01 -12.92
N ARG A 57 3.06 13.67 -12.91
CA ARG A 57 4.31 12.90 -13.03
C ARG A 57 5.04 13.11 -14.35
N GLN A 58 4.30 13.16 -15.47
CA GLN A 58 4.89 13.45 -16.77
C GLN A 58 5.52 14.86 -16.86
N GLN A 59 5.21 15.74 -15.89
CA GLN A 59 5.78 17.09 -15.76
C GLN A 59 6.89 17.18 -14.69
N TYR A 60 7.47 16.04 -14.27
CA TYR A 60 8.48 15.96 -13.20
C TYR A 60 7.99 16.60 -11.87
N SER A 61 6.70 16.40 -11.60
CA SER A 61 6.04 16.86 -10.38
C SER A 61 5.21 15.71 -9.80
N GLU A 62 4.52 15.96 -8.70
CA GLU A 62 3.60 15.00 -8.11
C GLU A 62 2.31 15.72 -7.71
N LEU A 63 1.23 14.98 -7.45
CA LEU A 63 0.03 15.56 -6.85
C LEU A 63 0.38 16.30 -5.55
N LEU A 64 -0.41 17.33 -5.26
CA LEU A 64 -0.22 18.22 -4.12
C LEU A 64 -0.09 17.45 -2.80
N SER A 65 1.00 17.69 -2.07
CA SER A 65 1.16 17.33 -0.66
C SER A 65 1.17 18.59 0.21
N ILE A 66 0.56 18.52 1.38
CA ILE A 66 0.45 19.62 2.33
C ILE A 66 0.91 19.12 3.69
N SER A 67 2.14 19.44 4.07
CA SER A 67 2.75 19.01 5.34
C SER A 67 2.89 20.14 6.36
N GLU A 68 2.58 21.38 5.95
CA GLU A 68 2.78 22.59 6.74
C GLU A 68 1.55 23.51 6.75
N LEU A 69 1.27 24.12 7.91
CA LEU A 69 0.13 25.02 8.12
C LEU A 69 0.15 26.24 7.19
N TYR A 70 1.32 26.85 7.00
CA TYR A 70 1.47 28.02 6.13
C TYR A 70 1.25 27.65 4.65
N GLU A 71 1.60 26.43 4.25
CA GLU A 71 1.40 25.95 2.88
C GLU A 71 -0.09 25.78 2.60
N GLN A 72 -0.86 25.24 3.55
CA GLN A 72 -2.32 25.18 3.45
C GLN A 72 -2.93 26.57 3.25
N ALA A 73 -2.54 27.56 4.06
CA ALA A 73 -3.06 28.92 3.95
C ALA A 73 -2.76 29.55 2.58
N TYR A 74 -1.54 29.34 2.06
CA TYR A 74 -1.15 29.80 0.73
C TYR A 74 -2.01 29.17 -0.37
N LEU A 75 -2.24 27.85 -0.30
CA LEU A 75 -3.04 27.10 -1.27
C LEU A 75 -4.51 27.51 -1.27
N THR A 76 -5.08 27.77 -0.08
CA THR A 76 -6.43 28.31 0.04
C THR A 76 -6.54 29.68 -0.62
N GLY A 77 -5.55 30.56 -0.44
CA GLY A 77 -5.48 31.83 -1.16
C GLY A 77 -5.39 31.65 -2.68
N LEU A 78 -4.57 30.71 -3.14
CA LEU A 78 -4.38 30.42 -4.57
C LEU A 78 -5.63 29.85 -5.26
N THR A 79 -6.49 29.15 -4.50
CA THR A 79 -7.68 28.46 -5.04
C THR A 79 -9.01 29.14 -4.68
N ASN A 80 -8.96 30.32 -4.05
CA ASN A 80 -10.14 31.05 -3.55
C ASN A 80 -11.14 31.46 -4.65
N ASP A 81 -10.67 31.68 -5.87
CA ASP A 81 -11.53 32.15 -6.97
C ASP A 81 -12.40 31.03 -7.56
N PHE A 82 -12.19 29.77 -7.18
CA PHE A 82 -12.87 28.61 -7.73
C PHE A 82 -13.59 27.79 -6.64
N GLU A 83 -14.89 27.53 -6.82
CA GLU A 83 -15.70 26.70 -5.90
C GLU A 83 -15.50 25.20 -6.08
N GLY A 84 -14.65 24.78 -7.02
CA GLY A 84 -14.45 23.37 -7.33
C GLY A 84 -13.57 22.62 -6.33
N LYS A 85 -13.53 21.30 -6.55
CA LYS A 85 -12.74 20.34 -5.79
C LYS A 85 -11.52 19.92 -6.59
N TYR A 86 -10.41 19.70 -5.89
CA TYR A 86 -9.14 19.37 -6.50
C TYR A 86 -8.60 18.07 -5.93
N TRP A 87 -8.21 17.14 -6.81
CA TRP A 87 -7.39 16.01 -6.40
C TRP A 87 -6.07 16.50 -5.83
N ILE A 88 -5.74 15.94 -4.66
CA ILE A 88 -4.46 16.10 -3.97
C ILE A 88 -3.81 14.72 -3.82
N GLY A 89 -2.54 14.69 -3.47
CA GLY A 89 -1.74 13.46 -3.37
C GLY A 89 -2.06 12.61 -2.15
N LEU A 90 -3.12 12.90 -1.41
CA LEU A 90 -3.52 12.16 -0.22
C LEU A 90 -4.24 10.89 -0.63
N ASN A 91 -3.78 9.72 -0.17
CA ASN A 91 -4.42 8.44 -0.48
C ASN A 91 -4.38 7.47 0.70
N ASN A 92 -5.33 6.53 0.73
CA ASN A 92 -5.39 5.44 1.68
C ASN A 92 -5.06 4.11 0.98
N PRO A 93 -3.78 3.70 0.97
CA PRO A 93 -3.31 2.59 0.14
C PRO A 93 -3.70 1.20 0.67
N ASP A 94 -3.97 1.01 1.97
CA ASP A 94 -3.86 -0.33 2.59
C ASP A 94 -5.01 -0.67 3.57
N PHE A 95 -5.06 -1.94 3.99
CA PHE A 95 -5.93 -2.43 5.06
C PHE A 95 -5.31 -2.31 6.45
N ASP A 96 -3.98 -2.18 6.55
CA ASP A 96 -3.30 -2.03 7.84
C ASP A 96 -2.63 -0.66 8.00
N SER A 97 -2.21 0.00 6.90
CA SER A 97 -1.67 1.37 6.90
C SER A 97 -2.76 2.45 6.77
N GLY A 98 -2.53 3.60 7.39
CA GLY A 98 -3.35 4.80 7.31
C GLY A 98 -3.09 5.65 6.07
N TRP A 99 -3.65 6.85 6.07
CA TRP A 99 -3.50 7.84 4.99
C TRP A 99 -2.03 8.26 4.81
N GLN A 100 -1.64 8.53 3.55
CA GLN A 100 -0.30 8.98 3.21
C GLN A 100 -0.28 9.89 1.98
N TRP A 101 0.84 10.58 1.76
CA TRP A 101 1.08 11.36 0.55
C TRP A 101 1.78 10.54 -0.54
N THR A 102 1.40 10.74 -1.80
CA THR A 102 1.96 10.09 -2.99
C THR A 102 3.44 10.35 -3.25
N ASN A 103 3.99 11.42 -2.68
CA ASN A 103 5.39 11.81 -2.79
C ASN A 103 6.23 11.39 -1.57
N HIS A 104 5.68 10.53 -0.71
CA HIS A 104 6.33 10.04 0.52
C HIS A 104 6.69 11.15 1.54
N GLN A 105 6.13 12.36 1.42
CA GLN A 105 6.20 13.33 2.51
C GLN A 105 5.41 12.82 3.73
N PRO A 106 5.86 13.16 4.96
CA PRO A 106 5.17 12.75 6.16
C PRO A 106 3.79 13.41 6.26
N LEU A 107 2.74 12.61 6.44
CA LEU A 107 1.39 13.10 6.73
C LEU A 107 1.30 13.50 8.21
N ARG A 108 1.88 14.65 8.54
CA ARG A 108 1.94 15.18 9.91
C ARG A 108 0.94 16.29 10.19
N TYR A 109 0.30 16.81 9.15
CA TYR A 109 -0.70 17.85 9.23
C TYR A 109 -2.02 17.32 8.67
N PHE A 110 -3.11 17.63 9.35
CA PHE A 110 -4.44 17.19 8.96
C PHE A 110 -5.42 18.36 8.90
N ASN A 111 -6.17 18.45 7.80
CA ASN A 111 -7.16 19.51 7.59
C ASN A 111 -8.49 18.97 7.04
N TRP A 112 -8.93 17.83 7.56
CA TRP A 112 -10.20 17.22 7.15
C TRP A 112 -11.40 18.15 7.37
N ALA A 113 -12.35 18.09 6.45
CA ALA A 113 -13.68 18.65 6.59
C ALA A 113 -14.46 17.86 7.65
N PRO A 114 -15.45 18.47 8.33
CA PRO A 114 -16.32 17.74 9.25
C PRO A 114 -16.95 16.50 8.59
N GLY A 115 -16.87 15.34 9.25
CA GLY A 115 -17.36 14.06 8.72
C GLY A 115 -16.41 13.37 7.73
N SER A 116 -15.23 13.95 7.47
CA SER A 116 -14.14 13.32 6.71
C SER A 116 -12.95 12.97 7.63
N PRO A 117 -12.19 11.90 7.33
CA PRO A 117 -12.44 10.94 6.27
C PRO A 117 -13.69 10.09 6.60
N SER A 118 -14.60 9.94 5.64
CA SER A 118 -15.78 9.11 5.82
C SER A 118 -15.41 7.64 5.83
N SER A 119 -16.13 6.85 6.62
CA SER A 119 -15.93 5.39 6.74
C SER A 119 -16.51 4.60 5.57
N GLU A 120 -16.92 5.27 4.49
CA GLU A 120 -17.52 4.61 3.33
C GLU A 120 -16.47 3.82 2.54
N THR A 121 -16.81 2.58 2.24
CA THR A 121 -15.97 1.64 1.50
C THR A 121 -15.61 2.19 0.11
N GLY A 122 -14.31 2.15 -0.23
CA GLY A 122 -13.80 2.54 -1.55
C GLY A 122 -13.45 4.02 -1.72
N LYS A 123 -13.71 4.89 -0.73
CA LYS A 123 -13.30 6.29 -0.75
C LYS A 123 -11.85 6.47 -0.27
N ASN A 124 -10.89 6.12 -1.13
CA ASN A 124 -9.47 6.02 -0.79
C ASN A 124 -8.60 7.17 -1.31
N CYS A 125 -9.18 8.19 -1.98
CA CYS A 125 -8.44 9.31 -2.55
C CYS A 125 -8.89 10.64 -1.97
N GLY A 126 -7.94 11.54 -1.66
CA GLY A 126 -8.21 12.83 -1.02
C GLY A 126 -8.45 13.95 -2.02
N LEU A 127 -9.42 14.80 -1.71
CA LEU A 127 -9.75 16.05 -2.39
C LEU A 127 -9.50 17.23 -1.46
N MET A 128 -9.12 18.38 -2.02
CA MET A 128 -9.17 19.67 -1.35
C MET A 128 -10.28 20.53 -1.96
N HIS A 129 -11.12 21.11 -1.11
CA HIS A 129 -12.09 22.13 -1.52
C HIS A 129 -11.37 23.46 -1.76
N GLY A 130 -11.49 24.06 -2.94
CA GLY A 130 -10.74 25.28 -3.30
C GLY A 130 -10.96 26.44 -2.32
N ARG A 131 -12.19 26.94 -2.23
CA ARG A 131 -12.52 28.08 -1.34
C ARG A 131 -12.28 27.83 0.15
N ILE A 132 -12.52 26.61 0.61
CA ILE A 132 -12.52 26.29 2.05
C ILE A 132 -11.13 25.79 2.49
N GLY A 133 -10.35 25.20 1.58
CA GLY A 133 -9.07 24.55 1.86
C GLY A 133 -9.17 23.22 2.62
N LYS A 134 -10.38 22.81 3.03
CA LYS A 134 -10.62 21.57 3.79
C LYS A 134 -10.54 20.33 2.91
N TRP A 135 -10.18 19.21 3.51
CA TRP A 135 -9.98 17.94 2.81
C TRP A 135 -11.17 16.99 2.97
N GLU A 136 -11.48 16.22 1.96
CA GLU A 136 -12.45 15.12 2.05
C GLU A 136 -11.92 13.90 1.28
N ASN A 137 -12.40 12.70 1.61
CA ASN A 137 -12.10 11.51 0.84
C ASN A 137 -13.22 11.20 -0.16
N SER A 138 -12.83 10.71 -1.34
CA SER A 138 -13.75 10.33 -2.41
C SER A 138 -13.26 9.07 -3.13
N GLN A 139 -14.14 8.53 -3.97
CA GLN A 139 -13.84 7.44 -4.88
C GLN A 139 -12.85 7.94 -5.93
N CYS A 140 -11.74 7.23 -6.10
CA CYS A 140 -10.61 7.64 -6.95
C CYS A 140 -11.00 7.80 -8.43
N GLU A 141 -12.08 7.14 -8.86
CA GLU A 141 -12.61 7.11 -10.22
C GLU A 141 -13.50 8.31 -10.55
N GLN A 142 -13.83 9.16 -9.57
CA GLN A 142 -14.53 10.41 -9.85
C GLN A 142 -13.62 11.36 -10.63
N LYS A 143 -14.24 12.18 -11.48
CA LYS A 143 -13.52 13.14 -12.31
C LYS A 143 -13.56 14.53 -11.68
N HIS A 144 -12.41 15.06 -11.31
CA HIS A 144 -12.25 16.37 -10.69
C HIS A 144 -11.07 17.15 -11.31
N GLY A 145 -10.97 18.44 -10.97
CA GLY A 145 -9.75 19.20 -11.18
C GLY A 145 -8.64 18.67 -10.28
N TYR A 146 -7.40 19.13 -10.46
CA TYR A 146 -6.25 18.62 -9.68
C TYR A 146 -5.15 19.67 -9.53
N ILE A 147 -4.29 19.47 -8.53
CA ILE A 147 -3.16 20.37 -8.28
C ILE A 147 -1.86 19.56 -8.31
N CYS A 148 -0.92 20.00 -9.16
CA CYS A 148 0.44 19.48 -9.16
C CYS A 148 1.35 20.38 -8.32
N LYS A 149 2.26 19.76 -7.56
CA LYS A 149 3.30 20.42 -6.78
C LYS A 149 4.67 19.92 -7.24
N ARG A 150 5.56 20.88 -7.53
CA ARG A 150 6.97 20.61 -7.80
C ARG A 150 7.80 21.25 -6.72
N ALA A 151 8.44 20.40 -5.90
CA ALA A 151 9.32 20.85 -4.84
C ALA A 151 10.57 21.51 -5.43
N ASN A 152 11.11 22.51 -4.73
CA ASN A 152 12.33 23.17 -5.14
C ASN A 152 13.51 22.19 -4.94
N SER A 153 14.17 21.80 -6.02
CA SER A 153 15.23 20.76 -6.02
C SER A 153 16.51 21.14 -5.27
N SER A 154 16.55 22.31 -4.62
CA SER A 154 17.70 22.82 -3.86
C SER A 154 17.79 22.30 -2.42
N VAL A 155 16.89 21.41 -1.99
CA VAL A 155 16.96 20.77 -0.67
C VAL A 155 17.09 19.25 -0.84
N GLN A 156 18.25 18.81 -1.32
CA GLN A 156 18.68 17.45 -1.03
C GLN A 156 19.13 17.44 0.43
N ALA A 157 18.42 16.69 1.27
CA ALA A 157 18.95 16.34 2.58
C ALA A 157 20.29 15.63 2.33
N PRO A 158 21.37 15.99 3.06
CA PRO A 158 22.62 15.26 2.95
C PRO A 158 22.32 13.78 3.23
N GLY A 159 22.61 12.94 2.24
CA GLY A 159 22.57 11.50 2.44
C GLY A 159 23.53 11.12 3.56
N PRO A 160 23.28 10.00 4.27
CA PRO A 160 24.19 9.51 5.29
C PRO A 160 25.60 9.41 4.70
N SER A 161 26.56 10.05 5.36
CA SER A 161 27.95 10.01 4.94
C SER A 161 28.50 8.61 5.21
N SER A 162 29.43 8.12 4.39
CA SER A 162 30.09 6.82 4.57
C SER A 162 30.85 6.63 5.91
N ASP A 163 30.83 7.65 6.79
CA ASP A 163 31.36 7.65 8.15
C ASP A 163 30.35 7.17 9.21
N ASP A 164 29.15 6.71 8.79
CA ASP A 164 28.04 6.27 9.66
C ASP A 164 28.12 4.82 10.18
N LEU A 165 29.17 4.08 9.83
CA LEU A 165 29.37 2.68 10.21
C LEU A 165 30.32 2.48 11.40
N LYS A 166 30.68 3.55 12.14
CA LYS A 166 31.52 3.42 13.33
C LYS A 166 30.74 2.76 14.47
N PRO A 167 31.28 1.69 15.10
CA PRO A 167 30.65 1.07 16.26
C PRO A 167 30.46 2.10 17.38
N ILE A 168 29.25 2.17 17.93
CA ILE A 168 28.92 3.02 19.08
C ILE A 168 28.85 2.21 20.36
N LYS A 169 29.26 2.82 21.47
CA LYS A 169 29.10 2.24 22.80
C LYS A 169 27.92 2.90 23.50
N CYS A 170 26.89 2.10 23.79
CA CYS A 170 25.73 2.54 24.55
C CYS A 170 25.88 2.18 26.04
N PRO A 171 25.37 3.01 26.96
CA PRO A 171 25.47 2.75 28.39
C PRO A 171 24.50 1.65 28.82
N GLY A 172 24.95 0.74 29.70
CA GLY A 172 24.08 -0.25 30.33
C GLY A 172 23.38 -1.19 29.35
N ASP A 173 22.05 -1.21 29.40
CA ASP A 173 21.14 -2.06 28.63
C ASP A 173 20.60 -1.40 27.34
N TRP A 174 21.11 -0.20 27.01
CA TRP A 174 20.71 0.51 25.79
C TRP A 174 21.26 -0.17 24.54
N VAL A 175 20.43 -0.28 23.50
CA VAL A 175 20.77 -0.91 22.22
C VAL A 175 21.22 0.16 21.23
N GLY A 176 22.38 -0.01 20.61
CA GLY A 176 22.93 0.95 19.66
C GLY A 176 22.48 0.71 18.21
N TYR A 177 22.12 1.78 17.51
CA TYR A 177 21.82 1.78 16.07
C TYR A 177 22.07 3.16 15.45
N ALA A 178 22.64 3.23 14.24
CA ALA A 178 22.82 4.47 13.46
C ALA A 178 23.23 5.71 14.29
N LYS A 179 24.30 5.59 15.08
CA LYS A 179 24.81 6.63 16.00
C LYS A 179 23.88 7.07 17.13
N HIS A 180 22.89 6.27 17.50
CA HIS A 180 22.01 6.55 18.64
C HIS A 180 21.88 5.32 19.53
N CYS A 181 21.50 5.54 20.78
CA CYS A 181 21.18 4.52 21.74
C CYS A 181 19.68 4.54 22.03
N TYR A 182 19.07 3.35 22.09
CA TYR A 182 17.63 3.18 22.26
C TYR A 182 17.33 2.27 23.44
N ARG A 183 16.21 2.52 24.14
CA ARG A 183 15.74 1.64 25.21
C ARG A 183 14.22 1.58 25.23
N LEU A 184 13.67 0.37 25.15
CA LEU A 184 12.25 0.09 25.33
C LEU A 184 11.98 -0.20 26.81
N ASN A 185 11.10 0.59 27.42
CA ASN A 185 10.67 0.44 28.81
C ASN A 185 9.23 -0.05 28.83
N ARG A 186 8.95 -1.10 29.62
CA ARG A 186 7.58 -1.61 29.83
C ARG A 186 6.94 -1.10 31.12
N ASP A 187 7.64 -0.23 31.85
CA ASP A 187 7.06 0.48 32.98
C ASP A 187 5.99 1.44 32.47
N ARG A 188 4.78 1.30 33.00
CA ARG A 188 3.62 2.06 32.53
C ARG A 188 3.69 3.49 33.09
N LYS A 189 3.61 4.48 32.20
CA LYS A 189 3.64 5.92 32.53
C LYS A 189 2.74 6.69 31.57
N THR A 190 2.22 7.83 32.02
CA THR A 190 1.63 8.84 31.13
C THR A 190 2.68 9.31 30.12
N TRP A 191 2.25 9.88 28.99
CA TRP A 191 3.19 10.38 27.99
C TRP A 191 4.16 11.42 28.56
N LYS A 192 3.65 12.31 29.41
CA LYS A 192 4.44 13.35 30.07
C LYS A 192 5.47 12.76 31.03
N ASP A 193 5.09 11.78 31.85
CA ASP A 193 6.01 11.13 32.79
C ASP A 193 7.04 10.26 32.08
N ALA A 194 6.65 9.61 30.98
CA ALA A 194 7.57 8.88 30.10
C ALA A 194 8.60 9.83 29.47
N SER A 195 8.18 11.00 28.99
CA SER A 195 9.05 12.06 28.46
C SER A 195 10.07 12.52 29.50
N VAL A 196 9.61 12.85 30.72
CA VAL A 196 10.49 13.20 31.84
C VAL A 196 11.43 12.05 32.19
N SER A 197 10.98 10.80 32.12
CA SER A 197 11.85 9.64 32.35
C SER A 197 12.97 9.55 31.33
N CYS A 198 12.68 9.70 30.03
CA CYS A 198 13.71 9.67 29.00
C CYS A 198 14.70 10.85 29.15
N GLN A 199 14.20 12.03 29.52
CA GLN A 199 15.04 13.21 29.79
C GLN A 199 15.99 13.01 30.97
N LYS A 200 15.53 12.36 32.05
CA LYS A 200 16.38 12.00 33.19
C LYS A 200 17.53 11.07 32.80
N ASP A 201 17.33 10.22 31.80
CA ASP A 201 18.37 9.33 31.26
C ASP A 201 19.24 9.95 30.16
N GLY A 202 19.11 11.28 29.96
CA GLY A 202 19.88 12.06 28.99
C GLY A 202 19.39 11.90 27.55
N GLY A 203 18.12 11.55 27.35
CA GLY A 203 17.51 11.34 26.04
C GLY A 203 16.14 11.99 25.90
N HIS A 204 15.42 11.58 24.86
CA HIS A 204 14.04 11.98 24.60
C HIS A 204 13.19 10.75 24.30
N LEU A 205 11.87 10.91 24.27
CA LEU A 205 11.00 9.89 23.69
C LEU A 205 11.41 9.68 22.22
N LEU A 206 11.24 8.45 21.75
CA LEU A 206 11.68 8.01 20.43
C LEU A 206 11.15 8.91 19.32
N SER A 207 12.07 9.46 18.52
CA SER A 207 11.83 9.98 17.18
C SER A 207 12.30 8.98 16.13
N ILE A 208 11.56 8.87 15.03
CA ILE A 208 11.87 7.99 13.89
C ILE A 208 11.95 8.84 12.62
N HIS A 209 13.04 8.71 11.86
CA HIS A 209 13.31 9.59 10.71
C HIS A 209 13.32 8.90 9.35
N ASP A 210 13.39 7.58 9.31
CA ASP A 210 13.40 6.79 8.08
C ASP A 210 12.93 5.34 8.31
N ILE A 211 12.87 4.56 7.22
CA ILE A 211 12.38 3.18 7.25
C ILE A 211 13.39 2.25 7.93
N GLU A 212 14.68 2.56 7.89
CA GLU A 212 15.74 1.77 8.49
C GLU A 212 15.70 1.83 10.03
N GLU A 213 15.59 3.04 10.60
CA GLU A 213 15.41 3.27 12.04
C GLU A 213 14.11 2.64 12.53
N TYR A 214 13.00 2.82 11.80
CA TYR A 214 11.74 2.14 12.07
C TYR A 214 11.93 0.61 12.13
N SER A 215 12.62 0.07 11.14
CA SER A 215 12.83 -1.37 11.01
C SER A 215 13.73 -1.91 12.12
N PHE A 216 14.72 -1.14 12.57
CA PHE A 216 15.51 -1.45 13.75
C PHE A 216 14.64 -1.49 15.02
N VAL A 217 13.86 -0.43 15.28
CA VAL A 217 12.98 -0.34 16.46
C VAL A 217 12.02 -1.54 16.50
N PHE A 218 11.42 -1.86 15.35
CA PHE A 218 10.45 -2.94 15.21
C PHE A 218 11.04 -4.35 15.38
N SER A 219 12.28 -4.59 14.93
CA SER A 219 12.89 -5.93 14.91
C SER A 219 13.84 -6.22 16.08
N GLN A 220 14.58 -5.22 16.56
CA GLN A 220 15.76 -5.44 17.41
C GLN A 220 15.60 -4.92 18.85
N LEU A 221 14.60 -4.08 19.16
CA LEU A 221 14.35 -3.59 20.53
C LEU A 221 13.45 -4.51 21.37
N GLY A 222 13.05 -5.67 20.82
CA GLY A 222 12.17 -6.59 21.51
C GLY A 222 10.70 -6.13 21.57
N TYR A 223 10.27 -5.35 20.57
CA TYR A 223 8.87 -5.00 20.34
C TYR A 223 8.02 -6.28 20.17
N LYS A 224 6.80 -6.26 20.73
CA LYS A 224 5.82 -7.34 20.58
C LYS A 224 4.54 -6.80 19.94
N PRO A 225 3.83 -7.60 19.13
CA PRO A 225 2.52 -7.22 18.56
C PRO A 225 1.46 -6.78 19.56
N THR A 226 1.62 -7.14 20.84
CA THR A 226 0.73 -6.79 21.95
C THR A 226 1.18 -5.56 22.73
N ASP A 227 2.35 -4.99 22.40
CA ASP A 227 2.85 -3.80 23.07
C ASP A 227 2.09 -2.56 22.55
N ASN A 228 1.82 -1.62 23.45
CA ASN A 228 1.41 -0.25 23.16
C ASN A 228 2.46 0.65 23.81
N LEU A 229 3.22 1.39 23.00
CA LEU A 229 4.41 2.09 23.46
C LEU A 229 4.37 3.56 23.06
N TRP A 230 4.52 4.48 24.01
CA TRP A 230 4.69 5.89 23.73
C TRP A 230 5.93 6.15 22.88
N ILE A 231 5.74 6.97 21.84
CA ILE A 231 6.79 7.59 21.06
C ILE A 231 6.72 9.13 21.23
N GLY A 232 7.71 9.84 20.70
CA GLY A 232 7.83 11.29 20.89
C GLY A 232 6.90 12.14 20.03
N LEU A 233 6.13 11.55 19.10
CA LEU A 233 5.24 12.28 18.20
C LEU A 233 3.99 12.73 18.97
N ASN A 234 3.59 13.99 18.78
CA ASN A 234 2.44 14.60 19.47
C ASN A 234 1.98 15.86 18.72
N ASP A 235 0.75 16.31 18.94
CA ASP A 235 0.20 17.58 18.42
C ASP A 235 -0.31 18.52 19.54
N GLN A 236 0.12 18.27 20.79
CA GLN A 236 -0.27 19.04 21.99
C GLN A 236 -0.08 20.57 21.85
N LYS A 237 0.92 21.00 21.07
CA LYS A 237 1.21 22.42 20.85
C LYS A 237 0.26 23.06 19.84
N THR A 238 -0.07 22.33 18.77
CA THR A 238 -0.92 22.80 17.68
C THR A 238 -1.76 21.63 17.18
N SER A 239 -3.04 21.62 17.54
CA SER A 239 -3.96 20.53 17.18
C SER A 239 -3.92 20.22 15.68
N SER A 240 -3.94 18.93 15.36
CA SER A 240 -3.85 18.37 14.00
C SER A 240 -2.51 18.62 13.28
N TYR A 241 -1.48 19.06 14.01
CA TYR A 241 -0.13 19.27 13.48
C TYR A 241 0.92 18.61 14.40
N PHE A 242 1.38 17.44 13.96
CA PHE A 242 2.25 16.56 14.71
C PHE A 242 3.74 16.97 14.61
N GLU A 243 4.40 17.00 15.76
CA GLU A 243 5.81 17.35 15.95
C GLU A 243 6.50 16.34 16.87
N TRP A 244 7.82 16.18 16.72
CA TRP A 244 8.61 15.36 17.65
C TRP A 244 8.93 16.15 18.93
N SER A 245 8.81 15.48 20.08
CA SER A 245 9.13 16.05 21.41
C SER A 245 10.60 16.46 21.60
N ASP A 246 11.50 15.96 20.75
CA ASP A 246 12.93 16.32 20.74
C ASP A 246 13.23 17.53 19.85
N GLY A 247 12.22 18.08 19.14
CA GLY A 247 12.36 19.22 18.24
C GLY A 247 12.93 18.86 16.85
N ASN A 248 13.22 17.59 16.57
CA ASN A 248 13.69 17.18 15.24
C ASN A 248 12.57 17.33 14.20
N THR A 249 12.97 17.57 12.95
CA THR A 249 12.02 17.67 11.85
C THR A 249 11.35 16.33 11.59
N VAL A 250 10.03 16.32 11.46
CA VAL A 250 9.28 15.13 11.07
C VAL A 250 9.52 14.86 9.59
N ARG A 251 10.11 13.71 9.26
CA ARG A 251 10.42 13.29 7.88
C ARG A 251 9.85 11.92 7.51
N PHE A 252 9.43 11.15 8.51
CA PHE A 252 8.88 9.81 8.36
C PHE A 252 7.69 9.64 9.29
N ILE A 253 6.62 9.06 8.75
CA ILE A 253 5.39 8.76 9.48
C ILE A 253 4.81 7.45 8.94
N ARG A 254 4.32 6.60 9.85
CA ARG A 254 3.58 5.36 9.51
C ARG A 254 2.32 5.25 10.36
N TRP A 255 1.25 5.92 9.94
CA TRP A 255 -0.06 5.80 10.59
C TRP A 255 -0.65 4.40 10.41
N GLN A 256 -1.33 3.92 11.43
CA GLN A 256 -2.18 2.75 11.37
C GLN A 256 -3.46 3.09 10.59
N LYS A 257 -4.11 2.09 10.00
CA LYS A 257 -5.39 2.31 9.32
C LYS A 257 -6.42 2.91 10.28
N GLY A 258 -7.07 3.97 9.81
CA GLY A 258 -8.08 4.72 10.57
C GLY A 258 -7.50 5.83 11.42
N GLU A 259 -6.17 5.88 11.56
CA GLU A 259 -5.48 6.84 12.41
C GLU A 259 -4.85 7.98 11.58
N PRO A 260 -4.68 9.17 12.20
CA PRO A 260 -5.24 9.55 13.51
C PRO A 260 -6.77 9.74 13.45
N THR A 261 -7.48 9.46 14.55
CA THR A 261 -8.97 9.56 14.57
C THR A 261 -9.47 10.99 14.49
N LEU A 262 -8.70 11.96 15.02
CA LEU A 262 -8.95 13.41 14.95
C LEU A 262 -10.39 13.82 15.34
N ILE A 263 -10.95 13.18 16.36
CA ILE A 263 -12.33 13.44 16.80
C ILE A 263 -12.41 14.80 17.51
N SER A 264 -13.27 15.70 17.01
CA SER A 264 -13.53 16.99 17.66
C SER A 264 -14.02 16.79 19.11
N ASN A 265 -13.31 17.38 20.07
CA ASN A 265 -13.50 17.30 21.53
C ASN A 265 -12.89 16.09 22.26
N VAL A 266 -12.11 15.27 21.57
CA VAL A 266 -11.31 14.19 22.18
C VAL A 266 -9.84 14.57 22.05
N GLN A 267 -9.14 14.69 23.18
CA GLN A 267 -7.75 15.17 23.22
C GLN A 267 -6.77 13.99 23.15
N GLU A 268 -6.75 13.30 22.01
CA GLU A 268 -5.76 12.24 21.69
C GLU A 268 -4.47 12.86 21.15
N ASP A 269 -3.82 13.72 21.94
CA ASP A 269 -2.72 14.54 21.41
C ASP A 269 -1.35 13.83 21.36
N CYS A 270 -1.30 12.56 21.79
CA CYS A 270 -0.07 11.78 21.97
C CYS A 270 -0.08 10.53 21.11
N VAL A 271 1.08 10.06 20.66
CA VAL A 271 1.15 8.95 19.70
C VAL A 271 1.81 7.71 20.30
N ILE A 272 1.20 6.56 20.04
CA ILE A 272 1.75 5.24 20.36
C ILE A 272 2.21 4.50 19.11
N MET A 273 3.19 3.63 19.29
CA MET A 273 3.52 2.55 18.37
C MET A 273 2.82 1.27 18.85
N SER A 274 1.99 0.66 18.00
CA SER A 274 1.13 -0.46 18.39
C SER A 274 0.83 -1.48 17.27
N GLY A 275 0.26 -2.60 17.69
CA GLY A 275 -0.29 -3.61 16.79
C GLY A 275 0.74 -4.48 16.09
N LYS A 276 0.25 -5.31 15.17
CA LYS A 276 1.06 -6.34 14.50
C LYS A 276 2.23 -5.74 13.69
N ASN A 277 2.01 -4.58 13.08
CA ASN A 277 2.98 -3.95 12.18
C ASN A 277 3.86 -2.92 12.89
N GLY A 278 3.51 -2.45 14.09
CA GLY A 278 4.23 -1.35 14.76
C GLY A 278 3.90 0.02 14.15
N TYR A 279 2.71 0.18 13.59
CA TYR A 279 2.24 1.46 13.07
C TYR A 279 1.74 2.34 14.20
N TRP A 280 1.47 3.60 13.87
CA TRP A 280 1.25 4.66 14.84
C TRP A 280 -0.22 4.98 14.96
N ALA A 281 -0.68 5.25 16.17
CA ALA A 281 -2.04 5.69 16.47
C ALA A 281 -1.97 6.88 17.42
N ASP A 282 -2.83 7.88 17.22
CA ASP A 282 -3.07 8.89 18.24
C ASP A 282 -3.79 8.26 19.43
N HIS A 283 -3.60 8.83 20.61
CA HIS A 283 -4.03 8.23 21.87
C HIS A 283 -4.07 9.28 22.99
N PHE A 284 -4.91 9.01 23.99
CA PHE A 284 -5.03 9.85 25.19
C PHE A 284 -3.72 9.90 25.98
N CYS A 285 -3.15 11.10 26.13
CA CYS A 285 -1.85 11.32 26.77
C CYS A 285 -1.77 10.86 28.25
N GLU A 286 -2.91 10.79 28.94
CA GLU A 286 -3.01 10.42 30.36
C GLU A 286 -3.04 8.90 30.59
N GLU A 287 -3.05 8.10 29.52
CA GLU A 287 -3.00 6.65 29.63
C GLU A 287 -1.60 6.18 30.05
N GLU A 288 -1.55 5.23 30.97
CA GLU A 288 -0.28 4.68 31.44
C GLU A 288 0.16 3.52 30.54
N LEU A 289 1.19 3.75 29.72
CA LEU A 289 1.71 2.77 28.75
C LEU A 289 3.23 2.64 28.85
N GLY A 290 3.79 1.58 28.23
CA GLY A 290 5.24 1.49 28.05
C GLY A 290 5.74 2.59 27.11
N TYR A 291 7.05 2.77 26.98
CA TYR A 291 7.62 3.88 26.21
C TYR A 291 9.03 3.57 25.70
N ILE A 292 9.41 4.19 24.59
CA ILE A 292 10.74 4.02 23.99
C ILE A 292 11.52 5.33 24.12
N CYS A 293 12.74 5.27 24.65
CA CYS A 293 13.65 6.40 24.72
C CYS A 293 14.76 6.28 23.64
N LYS A 294 15.22 7.43 23.14
CA LYS A 294 16.35 7.59 22.21
C LYS A 294 17.33 8.64 22.76
N LYS A 295 18.63 8.41 22.62
CA LYS A 295 19.67 9.40 22.99
C LYS A 295 20.94 9.26 22.16
N GLU A 296 21.76 10.30 22.24
CA GLU A 296 23.13 10.28 21.72
C GLU A 296 24.02 9.28 22.49
N PRO A 297 25.03 8.69 21.83
CA PRO A 297 25.92 7.71 22.42
C PRO A 297 26.87 8.36 23.43
N SER A 298 27.30 7.60 24.43
CA SER A 298 28.23 8.09 25.46
C SER A 298 29.63 8.38 24.90
N GLU A 299 30.12 7.54 23.97
CA GLU A 299 31.42 7.67 23.30
C GLU A 299 31.38 7.03 21.91
N PHE A 300 32.13 7.58 20.95
CA PHE A 300 32.42 6.94 19.66
C PHE A 300 33.67 6.08 19.79
N LEU A 301 33.58 4.77 19.53
CA LEU A 301 34.76 3.90 19.61
C LEU A 301 35.66 4.09 18.38
N PRO A 302 37.00 4.21 18.54
CA PRO A 302 37.92 4.00 17.43
C PRO A 302 37.77 2.54 16.98
N GLY A 303 37.38 2.36 15.71
CA GLY A 303 36.89 1.11 15.14
C GLY A 303 37.69 -0.11 15.58
N THR A 304 37.13 -0.88 16.50
CA THR A 304 37.63 -2.21 16.90
C THR A 304 36.44 -3.13 17.16
N ASP A 305 36.55 -4.30 16.52
CA ASP A 305 35.74 -5.52 16.55
C ASP A 305 34.28 -5.40 17.00
N GLU A 306 33.36 -5.56 16.04
CA GLU A 306 31.98 -5.98 16.29
C GLU A 306 31.97 -7.06 17.39
N VAL A 307 31.12 -6.90 18.41
CA VAL A 307 30.94 -7.92 19.45
C VAL A 307 30.43 -9.19 18.77
N ALA A 308 31.36 -10.08 18.43
CA ALA A 308 31.05 -11.33 17.78
C ALA A 308 30.19 -12.16 18.73
N ASP A 309 28.99 -12.54 18.30
CA ASP A 309 28.19 -13.49 19.07
C ASP A 309 28.97 -14.82 19.13
N PRO A 310 29.19 -15.40 20.32
CA PRO A 310 29.97 -16.64 20.46
C PRO A 310 29.44 -17.81 19.63
N LYS A 311 28.16 -17.77 19.20
CA LYS A 311 27.48 -18.81 18.41
C LYS A 311 27.46 -18.51 16.90
N CYS A 312 28.04 -17.39 16.48
CA CYS A 312 28.19 -17.01 15.08
C CYS A 312 29.68 -16.85 14.74
N GLN A 313 30.04 -17.14 13.49
CA GLN A 313 31.40 -16.91 13.02
C GLN A 313 31.74 -15.42 13.01
N LYS A 314 33.01 -15.06 13.12
CA LYS A 314 33.44 -13.65 13.07
C LYS A 314 32.95 -12.97 11.78
N GLY A 315 32.31 -11.81 11.90
CA GLY A 315 31.72 -11.07 10.78
C GLY A 315 30.29 -11.48 10.42
N TRP A 316 29.70 -12.43 11.14
CA TRP A 316 28.28 -12.77 11.04
C TRP A 316 27.49 -12.11 12.17
N LYS A 317 26.35 -11.52 11.83
CA LYS A 317 25.45 -10.90 12.80
C LYS A 317 24.33 -11.87 13.18
N ARG A 318 24.12 -12.08 14.48
CA ARG A 318 23.03 -12.93 14.97
C ARG A 318 21.69 -12.18 14.94
N TYR A 319 20.65 -12.87 14.47
CA TYR A 319 19.27 -12.45 14.65
C TYR A 319 18.37 -13.68 14.80
N GLY A 320 17.61 -13.73 15.90
CA GLY A 320 16.81 -14.92 16.25
C GLY A 320 17.66 -16.18 16.36
N PHE A 321 17.32 -17.19 15.56
CA PHE A 321 17.98 -18.49 15.52
C PHE A 321 19.13 -18.58 14.50
N TYR A 322 19.35 -17.52 13.72
CA TYR A 322 20.28 -17.55 12.59
C TYR A 322 21.38 -16.51 12.71
N CYS A 323 22.46 -16.78 12.01
CA CYS A 323 23.56 -15.87 11.76
C CYS A 323 23.45 -15.39 10.30
N TYR A 324 23.71 -14.10 10.06
CA TYR A 324 23.63 -13.45 8.75
C TYR A 324 24.98 -12.85 8.36
N LEU A 325 25.37 -13.05 7.10
CA LEU A 325 26.57 -12.45 6.51
C LEU A 325 26.15 -11.62 5.31
N ILE A 326 26.60 -10.37 5.29
CA ILE A 326 26.41 -9.48 4.15
C ILE A 326 27.69 -9.50 3.32
N GLY A 327 27.58 -10.02 2.09
CA GLY A 327 28.67 -10.08 1.13
C GLY A 327 29.20 -8.68 0.78
N LYS A 328 30.50 -8.59 0.52
CA LYS A 328 31.18 -7.33 0.14
C LYS A 328 31.46 -7.24 -1.36
N THR A 329 31.62 -8.38 -2.02
CA THR A 329 31.97 -8.47 -3.43
C THR A 329 30.73 -8.84 -4.25
N PRO A 330 30.33 -8.04 -5.24
CA PRO A 330 29.22 -8.37 -6.12
C PRO A 330 29.51 -9.61 -6.97
N GLY A 331 28.50 -10.45 -7.16
CA GLY A 331 28.54 -11.64 -8.01
C GLY A 331 27.20 -11.90 -8.70
N THR A 332 27.20 -12.81 -9.66
CA THR A 332 25.94 -13.33 -10.23
C THR A 332 25.19 -14.15 -9.19
N PHE A 333 23.92 -14.46 -9.45
CA PHE A 333 23.12 -15.25 -8.51
C PHE A 333 23.75 -16.62 -8.22
N SER A 334 24.31 -17.28 -9.25
CA SER A 334 24.98 -18.59 -9.11
C SER A 334 26.29 -18.47 -8.30
N GLU A 335 27.07 -17.41 -8.53
CA GLU A 335 28.29 -17.12 -7.75
C GLU A 335 27.94 -16.84 -6.28
N ALA A 336 26.90 -16.04 -6.03
CA ALA A 336 26.41 -15.71 -4.69
C ALA A 336 25.94 -16.96 -3.93
N LYS A 337 25.18 -17.84 -4.59
CA LYS A 337 24.73 -19.12 -4.02
C LYS A 337 25.91 -19.98 -3.59
N THR A 338 26.86 -20.22 -4.51
CA THR A 338 28.08 -20.99 -4.26
C THR A 338 28.90 -20.39 -3.11
N SER A 339 28.97 -19.05 -3.03
CA SER A 339 29.69 -18.35 -1.97
C SER A 339 29.05 -18.57 -0.58
N CYS A 340 27.72 -18.53 -0.49
CA CYS A 340 27.03 -18.82 0.77
C CYS A 340 27.21 -20.29 1.20
N GLU A 341 27.11 -21.23 0.27
CA GLU A 341 27.31 -22.66 0.51
C GLU A 341 28.74 -22.97 1.00
N THR A 342 29.74 -22.30 0.44
CA THR A 342 31.14 -22.41 0.87
C THR A 342 31.34 -21.99 2.34
N ASN A 343 30.53 -21.04 2.82
CA ASN A 343 30.53 -20.59 4.21
C ASN A 343 29.54 -21.37 5.10
N GLN A 344 29.12 -22.58 4.69
CA GLN A 344 28.17 -23.44 5.42
C GLN A 344 26.80 -22.78 5.65
N GLY A 345 26.44 -21.82 4.81
CA GLY A 345 25.13 -21.17 4.80
C GLY A 345 24.43 -21.35 3.46
N PHE A 346 23.37 -20.58 3.28
CA PHE A 346 22.61 -20.51 2.03
C PHE A 346 22.23 -19.06 1.77
N LEU A 347 21.90 -18.72 0.52
CA LEU A 347 21.29 -17.43 0.21
C LEU A 347 20.01 -17.29 1.02
N ILE A 348 19.81 -16.16 1.69
CA ILE A 348 18.78 -16.05 2.72
C ILE A 348 17.38 -16.42 2.24
N SER A 349 16.65 -17.15 3.09
CA SER A 349 15.20 -17.19 3.10
C SER A 349 14.67 -16.19 4.14
N VAL A 350 13.61 -15.46 3.79
CA VAL A 350 12.97 -14.49 4.70
C VAL A 350 11.66 -15.08 5.21
N GLU A 351 11.57 -15.34 6.51
CA GLU A 351 10.49 -16.09 7.13
C GLU A 351 9.29 -15.20 7.49
N ASN A 352 9.55 -13.95 7.91
CA ASN A 352 8.51 -13.06 8.41
C ASN A 352 8.94 -11.58 8.35
N ARG A 353 7.98 -10.69 8.64
CA ARG A 353 8.19 -9.24 8.62
C ARG A 353 9.25 -8.73 9.62
N PHE A 354 9.48 -9.42 10.73
CA PHE A 354 10.50 -8.99 11.70
C PHE A 354 11.90 -9.28 11.17
N GLU A 355 12.11 -10.43 10.53
CA GLU A 355 13.35 -10.73 9.81
C GLU A 355 13.56 -9.76 8.64
N GLN A 356 12.51 -9.46 7.86
CA GLN A 356 12.59 -8.44 6.81
C GLN A 356 13.02 -7.08 7.38
N ALA A 357 12.41 -6.62 8.46
CA ALA A 357 12.77 -5.36 9.12
C ALA A 357 14.22 -5.39 9.64
N PHE A 358 14.66 -6.50 10.23
CA PHE A 358 16.06 -6.67 10.59
C PHE A 358 16.97 -6.46 9.37
N LEU A 359 16.71 -7.14 8.25
CA LEU A 359 17.49 -7.00 7.02
C LEU A 359 17.47 -5.56 6.48
N THR A 360 16.30 -4.93 6.40
CA THR A 360 16.15 -3.53 5.99
C THR A 360 17.03 -2.60 6.83
N SER A 361 17.05 -2.77 8.15
CA SER A 361 17.89 -1.96 9.05
C SER A 361 19.40 -2.15 8.82
N GLN A 362 19.82 -3.29 8.25
CA GLN A 362 21.23 -3.59 7.97
C GLN A 362 21.68 -3.10 6.59
N ILE A 363 20.80 -3.12 5.60
CA ILE A 363 21.16 -2.83 4.21
C ILE A 363 20.61 -1.51 3.67
N GLY A 364 19.58 -0.92 4.28
CA GLY A 364 18.81 0.17 3.65
C GLY A 364 19.64 1.41 3.33
N HIS A 365 20.53 1.82 4.24
CA HIS A 365 21.47 2.93 4.04
C HIS A 365 22.72 2.57 3.23
N ARG A 366 22.86 1.32 2.79
CA ARG A 366 24.05 0.90 2.07
C ARG A 366 24.03 1.44 0.63
N PRO A 367 25.20 1.77 0.07
CA PRO A 367 25.29 2.35 -1.27
C PRO A 367 24.99 1.33 -2.38
N GLU A 368 25.11 0.02 -2.10
CA GLU A 368 24.81 -1.01 -3.08
C GLU A 368 23.32 -1.03 -3.41
N LYS A 369 22.97 -1.10 -4.70
CA LYS A 369 21.59 -1.05 -5.19
C LYS A 369 20.76 -2.29 -4.83
N TYR A 370 21.40 -3.46 -4.88
CA TYR A 370 20.76 -4.77 -4.81
C TYR A 370 21.53 -5.73 -3.92
N PHE A 371 20.79 -6.55 -3.17
CA PHE A 371 21.27 -7.66 -2.38
C PHE A 371 20.54 -8.95 -2.78
N TRP A 372 21.22 -9.92 -3.38
CA TRP A 372 20.62 -11.21 -3.71
C TRP A 372 20.08 -11.90 -2.47
N ILE A 373 18.86 -12.42 -2.60
CA ILE A 373 18.20 -13.32 -1.65
C ILE A 373 17.92 -14.65 -2.34
N GLY A 374 17.65 -15.71 -1.58
CA GLY A 374 17.55 -17.05 -2.11
C GLY A 374 16.29 -17.38 -2.92
N LEU A 375 15.51 -16.40 -3.40
CA LEU A 375 14.23 -16.60 -4.07
C LEU A 375 14.37 -16.49 -5.60
N LEU A 376 13.71 -17.38 -6.34
CA LEU A 376 13.71 -17.38 -7.82
C LEU A 376 12.48 -18.11 -8.38
N ASP A 377 12.15 -17.85 -9.65
CA ASP A 377 11.09 -18.55 -10.40
C ASP A 377 11.58 -19.08 -11.77
N VAL A 378 12.89 -19.19 -11.97
CA VAL A 378 13.51 -19.61 -13.25
C VAL A 378 13.05 -21.00 -13.72
N GLU A 379 12.91 -21.95 -12.79
CA GLU A 379 12.53 -23.33 -13.12
C GLU A 379 11.07 -23.46 -13.56
N ASN A 380 10.19 -22.71 -12.90
CA ASN A 380 8.75 -22.70 -13.13
C ASN A 380 8.27 -21.25 -13.14
N PRO A 381 8.34 -20.56 -14.30
CA PRO A 381 7.99 -19.14 -14.40
C PRO A 381 6.65 -18.82 -13.74
N GLY A 382 6.66 -17.82 -12.86
CA GLY A 382 5.51 -17.42 -12.06
C GLY A 382 5.30 -18.22 -10.77
N THR A 383 6.11 -19.23 -10.47
CA THR A 383 6.10 -19.97 -9.19
C THR A 383 7.43 -19.82 -8.48
N PHE A 384 7.47 -18.98 -7.45
CA PHE A 384 8.70 -18.71 -6.70
C PHE A 384 9.02 -19.82 -5.71
N ASN A 385 10.30 -20.12 -5.53
CA ASN A 385 10.80 -21.07 -4.54
C ASN A 385 12.09 -20.56 -3.90
N TRP A 386 12.27 -20.85 -2.60
CA TRP A 386 13.56 -20.62 -1.94
C TRP A 386 14.56 -21.69 -2.35
N THR A 387 15.81 -21.29 -2.62
CA THR A 387 16.92 -22.18 -3.01
C THR A 387 17.30 -23.21 -1.96
N ASN A 388 16.94 -22.98 -0.70
CA ASN A 388 17.16 -23.90 0.41
C ASN A 388 15.99 -24.89 0.64
N GLY A 389 14.90 -24.77 -0.12
CA GLY A 389 13.72 -25.63 -0.01
C GLY A 389 12.71 -25.23 1.07
N ASP A 390 12.90 -24.10 1.76
CA ASP A 390 11.92 -23.60 2.73
C ASP A 390 10.59 -23.27 2.06
N SER A 391 9.50 -23.39 2.82
CA SER A 391 8.20 -22.88 2.40
C SER A 391 8.17 -21.34 2.44
N ILE A 392 7.60 -20.71 1.42
CA ILE A 392 7.44 -19.25 1.41
C ILE A 392 6.26 -18.86 2.33
N GLN A 393 6.56 -18.12 3.39
CA GLN A 393 5.58 -17.61 4.35
C GLN A 393 5.41 -16.09 4.30
N PHE A 394 6.33 -15.39 3.62
CA PHE A 394 6.38 -13.95 3.56
C PHE A 394 6.99 -13.47 2.23
N THR A 395 6.45 -12.37 1.70
CA THR A 395 6.97 -11.67 0.51
C THR A 395 6.87 -10.16 0.69
N HIS A 396 7.81 -9.40 0.12
CA HIS A 396 7.85 -7.94 0.23
C HIS A 396 8.20 -7.28 -1.11
N TRP A 397 7.35 -7.49 -2.11
CA TRP A 397 7.59 -7.04 -3.49
C TRP A 397 7.60 -5.51 -3.64
N ASN A 398 8.48 -5.02 -4.49
CA ASN A 398 8.53 -3.63 -4.93
C ASN A 398 7.43 -3.30 -5.94
N ALA A 399 7.22 -2.02 -6.23
CA ALA A 399 6.29 -1.56 -7.25
C ALA A 399 6.48 -2.31 -8.58
N LYS A 400 5.36 -2.77 -9.17
CA LYS A 400 5.30 -3.51 -10.44
C LYS A 400 5.98 -4.88 -10.40
N MET A 401 6.19 -5.44 -9.20
CA MET A 401 6.74 -6.78 -8.98
C MET A 401 5.72 -7.71 -8.30
N PRO A 402 5.81 -9.05 -8.52
CA PRO A 402 6.70 -9.71 -9.47
C PRO A 402 6.30 -9.43 -10.93
N GLY A 403 7.30 -9.25 -11.80
CA GLY A 403 7.11 -8.89 -13.21
C GLY A 403 6.85 -10.10 -14.13
N PRO A 404 6.78 -9.88 -15.46
CA PRO A 404 6.56 -10.94 -16.46
C PRO A 404 7.70 -11.89 -16.66
N ASN A 405 8.88 -11.39 -16.41
CA ASN A 405 10.08 -12.07 -16.80
C ASN A 405 10.54 -12.89 -15.59
N PRO A 406 10.64 -14.22 -15.73
CA PRO A 406 11.21 -15.04 -14.68
C PRO A 406 12.65 -14.62 -14.41
N GLY A 407 13.09 -14.80 -13.18
CA GLY A 407 14.41 -14.39 -12.76
C GLY A 407 14.75 -14.73 -11.31
N CYS A 408 15.73 -14.01 -10.82
CA CYS A 408 16.26 -14.14 -9.47
C CYS A 408 15.88 -12.90 -8.67
N VAL A 409 15.65 -13.04 -7.37
CA VAL A 409 15.12 -11.95 -6.56
C VAL A 409 16.24 -11.25 -5.78
N ALA A 410 16.23 -9.93 -5.80
CA ALA A 410 17.13 -9.09 -5.01
C ALA A 410 16.36 -8.07 -4.16
N MET A 411 16.87 -7.81 -2.96
CA MET A 411 16.38 -6.76 -2.06
C MET A 411 17.01 -5.42 -2.40
N ARG A 412 16.20 -4.36 -2.38
CA ARG A 412 16.57 -2.97 -2.71
C ARG A 412 17.03 -2.17 -1.50
N THR A 413 17.74 -1.08 -1.76
CA THR A 413 18.19 -0.05 -0.82
C THR A 413 17.69 1.35 -1.20
N GLY A 414 17.95 2.34 -0.34
CA GLY A 414 17.52 3.73 -0.55
C GLY A 414 16.02 3.91 -0.37
N GLU A 415 15.37 4.68 -1.25
CA GLU A 415 13.91 4.93 -1.16
C GLU A 415 13.05 3.65 -1.23
N ALA A 416 13.59 2.57 -1.80
CA ALA A 416 12.94 1.25 -1.88
C ALA A 416 13.55 0.24 -0.88
N ALA A 417 14.17 0.71 0.20
CA ALA A 417 14.86 -0.16 1.16
C ALA A 417 13.97 -1.30 1.67
N GLY A 418 14.47 -2.52 1.52
CA GLY A 418 13.78 -3.73 1.95
C GLY A 418 12.77 -4.32 0.97
N LEU A 419 12.44 -3.64 -0.13
CA LEU A 419 11.53 -4.14 -1.16
C LEU A 419 12.24 -5.05 -2.16
N TRP A 420 11.51 -6.00 -2.77
CA TRP A 420 12.08 -7.06 -3.59
C TRP A 420 11.78 -6.85 -5.08
N ASP A 421 12.83 -6.93 -5.91
CA ASP A 421 12.73 -6.91 -7.37
C ASP A 421 13.03 -8.30 -7.95
N VAL A 422 12.33 -8.68 -9.02
CA VAL A 422 12.77 -9.76 -9.91
C VAL A 422 13.79 -9.18 -10.89
N VAL A 423 15.00 -9.71 -10.86
CA VAL A 423 16.16 -9.23 -11.62
C VAL A 423 16.73 -10.36 -12.46
N ASN A 424 17.37 -10.01 -13.58
CA ASN A 424 18.12 -10.97 -14.38
C ASN A 424 19.22 -11.62 -13.52
N CYS A 425 19.25 -12.96 -13.46
CA CYS A 425 20.18 -13.73 -12.63
C CYS A 425 21.68 -13.49 -12.95
N GLU A 426 21.97 -12.98 -14.16
CA GLU A 426 23.32 -12.61 -14.60
C GLU A 426 23.77 -11.22 -14.13
N GLU A 427 22.86 -10.43 -13.54
CA GLU A 427 23.21 -9.16 -12.90
C GLU A 427 24.23 -9.39 -11.78
N ARG A 428 25.13 -8.43 -11.56
CA ARG A 428 26.12 -8.52 -10.48
C ARG A 428 25.66 -7.70 -9.29
N ALA A 429 25.28 -8.38 -8.22
CA ALA A 429 24.85 -7.75 -6.98
C ALA A 429 25.59 -8.35 -5.78
N VAL A 430 25.67 -7.59 -4.68
CA VAL A 430 26.06 -8.16 -3.39
C VAL A 430 24.95 -9.10 -2.90
N PHE A 431 25.21 -9.89 -1.87
CA PHE A 431 24.29 -10.96 -1.46
C PHE A 431 24.32 -11.16 0.03
N ILE A 432 23.28 -11.79 0.57
CA ILE A 432 23.15 -12.07 1.99
C ILE A 432 23.10 -13.59 2.17
N CYS A 433 23.93 -14.09 3.07
CA CYS A 433 23.92 -15.50 3.47
C CYS A 433 23.31 -15.64 4.87
N LYS A 434 22.63 -16.76 5.11
CA LYS A 434 22.02 -17.15 6.39
C LYS A 434 22.47 -18.56 6.72
N HIS A 435 22.79 -18.81 7.98
CA HIS A 435 23.00 -20.15 8.51
C HIS A 435 22.46 -20.25 9.94
N LEU A 436 22.15 -21.46 10.41
CA LEU A 436 21.65 -21.68 11.75
C LEU A 436 22.77 -21.45 12.79
N ALA A 437 22.48 -20.69 13.86
CA ALA A 437 23.46 -20.44 14.91
C ALA A 437 23.83 -21.72 15.67
N GLU A 438 25.07 -21.79 16.16
CA GLU A 438 25.58 -23.03 16.77
C GLU A 438 24.81 -23.41 18.05
N GLY A 439 24.44 -24.69 18.16
CA GLY A 439 23.73 -25.23 19.32
C GLY A 439 22.30 -24.72 19.48
N VAL A 440 21.68 -24.19 18.42
CA VAL A 440 20.27 -23.81 18.38
C VAL A 440 19.50 -24.86 17.61
N THR A 441 18.38 -25.32 18.17
CA THR A 441 17.40 -26.14 17.45
C THR A 441 16.13 -25.32 17.23
N PRO A 442 15.69 -25.12 15.98
CA PRO A 442 14.40 -24.52 15.70
C PRO A 442 13.28 -25.30 16.40
N PRO A 443 12.16 -24.65 16.73
CA PRO A 443 10.99 -25.36 17.25
C PRO A 443 10.60 -26.47 16.27
N PRO A 444 10.24 -27.68 16.75
CA PRO A 444 9.74 -28.72 15.86
C PRO A 444 8.49 -28.20 15.15
N ILE A 445 8.38 -28.52 13.86
CA ILE A 445 7.19 -28.18 13.07
C ILE A 445 5.97 -28.72 13.84
N PRO A 446 4.96 -27.87 14.15
CA PRO A 446 3.79 -28.31 14.88
C PRO A 446 3.18 -29.52 14.20
N ARG A 447 2.90 -30.59 14.96
CA ARG A 447 2.14 -31.72 14.42
C ARG A 447 0.76 -31.22 14.05
N THR A 448 0.47 -31.16 12.76
CA THR A 448 -0.84 -30.75 12.27
C THR A 448 -1.80 -31.92 12.40
N THR A 449 -2.91 -31.70 13.11
CA THR A 449 -4.06 -32.60 13.02
C THR A 449 -4.63 -32.53 11.61
N PRO A 450 -5.25 -33.62 11.10
CA PRO A 450 -5.95 -33.57 9.82
C PRO A 450 -6.91 -32.38 9.80
N PRO A 451 -6.89 -31.57 8.74
CA PRO A 451 -7.71 -30.38 8.68
C PRO A 451 -9.19 -30.77 8.65
N PRO A 452 -10.07 -30.07 9.39
CA PRO A 452 -11.50 -30.37 9.40
C PRO A 452 -12.12 -30.22 8.01
N PRO A 453 -13.28 -30.85 7.74
CA PRO A 453 -13.96 -30.72 6.46
C PRO A 453 -14.45 -29.28 6.24
N CYS A 454 -14.65 -28.93 4.96
CA CYS A 454 -15.25 -27.66 4.60
C CYS A 454 -16.75 -27.63 4.90
N PRO A 455 -17.33 -26.47 5.25
CA PRO A 455 -18.77 -26.30 5.37
C PRO A 455 -19.50 -26.64 4.06
N GLU A 456 -20.80 -26.92 4.15
CA GLU A 456 -21.62 -27.22 2.98
C GLU A 456 -21.58 -26.08 1.94
N GLY A 457 -21.41 -26.42 0.67
CA GLY A 457 -21.27 -25.44 -0.43
C GLY A 457 -19.88 -24.81 -0.55
N TRP A 458 -18.91 -25.20 0.27
CA TRP A 458 -17.52 -24.77 0.17
C TRP A 458 -16.62 -25.90 -0.35
N THR A 459 -15.68 -25.54 -1.23
CA THR A 459 -14.75 -26.49 -1.87
C THR A 459 -13.39 -26.43 -1.21
N ALA A 460 -12.85 -27.57 -0.80
CA ALA A 460 -11.56 -27.66 -0.12
C ALA A 460 -10.38 -27.34 -1.05
N SER A 461 -9.41 -26.54 -0.58
CA SER A 461 -8.14 -26.35 -1.28
C SER A 461 -7.35 -27.68 -1.35
N PRO A 462 -6.70 -28.01 -2.47
CA PRO A 462 -5.87 -29.22 -2.60
C PRO A 462 -4.56 -29.14 -1.83
N THR A 463 -4.08 -27.95 -1.46
CA THR A 463 -2.72 -27.72 -0.96
C THR A 463 -2.66 -26.92 0.34
N ARG A 464 -3.73 -26.23 0.71
CA ARG A 464 -3.81 -25.41 1.93
C ARG A 464 -4.98 -25.78 2.84
N ASN A 465 -4.88 -25.33 4.10
CA ASN A 465 -5.90 -25.48 5.12
C ASN A 465 -7.07 -24.46 4.97
N VAL A 466 -7.55 -24.27 3.74
CA VAL A 466 -8.63 -23.34 3.41
C VAL A 466 -9.73 -24.01 2.58
N CYS A 467 -10.88 -23.35 2.52
CA CYS A 467 -12.00 -23.66 1.65
C CYS A 467 -12.35 -22.45 0.80
N PHE A 468 -12.78 -22.67 -0.43
CA PHE A 468 -13.21 -21.64 -1.37
C PHE A 468 -14.71 -21.75 -1.66
N LYS A 469 -15.34 -20.60 -1.88
CA LYS A 469 -16.71 -20.52 -2.40
C LYS A 469 -16.80 -19.45 -3.47
N ALA A 470 -17.44 -19.80 -4.57
CA ALA A 470 -17.70 -18.91 -5.70
C ALA A 470 -19.12 -18.34 -5.60
N TYR A 471 -19.25 -17.03 -5.73
CA TYR A 471 -20.54 -16.33 -5.77
C TYR A 471 -20.81 -15.87 -7.20
N THR A 472 -21.25 -16.80 -8.05
CA THR A 472 -21.46 -16.60 -9.50
C THR A 472 -22.90 -16.81 -9.95
N ASP A 473 -23.85 -16.96 -9.02
CA ASP A 473 -25.27 -17.13 -9.34
C ASP A 473 -25.84 -15.80 -9.87
N ASN A 474 -26.55 -15.83 -11.00
CA ASN A 474 -27.20 -14.66 -11.60
C ASN A 474 -28.21 -13.96 -10.67
N LYS A 475 -28.66 -14.62 -9.59
CA LYS A 475 -29.52 -14.04 -8.55
C LYS A 475 -28.75 -13.23 -7.50
N VAL A 476 -27.42 -13.25 -7.53
CA VAL A 476 -26.55 -12.55 -6.59
C VAL A 476 -26.08 -11.22 -7.19
N GLU A 477 -26.19 -10.16 -6.40
CA GLU A 477 -25.72 -8.82 -6.76
C GLU A 477 -24.19 -8.81 -6.89
N ARG A 478 -23.69 -8.61 -8.11
CA ARG A 478 -22.26 -8.38 -8.39
C ARG A 478 -21.73 -7.19 -7.60
N LYS A 479 -20.45 -7.27 -7.26
CA LYS A 479 -19.83 -6.35 -6.32
C LYS A 479 -18.60 -5.70 -6.93
N THR A 480 -18.36 -4.46 -6.54
CA THR A 480 -17.02 -3.88 -6.66
C THR A 480 -16.03 -4.72 -5.86
N TRP A 481 -14.74 -4.59 -6.15
CA TRP A 481 -13.72 -5.33 -5.42
C TRP A 481 -13.80 -5.06 -3.91
N TYR A 482 -14.03 -3.80 -3.53
CA TYR A 482 -14.15 -3.40 -2.12
C TYR A 482 -15.40 -3.97 -1.44
N GLU A 483 -16.54 -3.96 -2.12
CA GLU A 483 -17.77 -4.57 -1.61
C GLU A 483 -17.65 -6.10 -1.46
N ALA A 484 -16.96 -6.76 -2.39
CA ALA A 484 -16.70 -8.19 -2.33
C ALA A 484 -15.75 -8.54 -1.17
N TYR A 485 -14.72 -7.72 -0.96
CA TYR A 485 -13.83 -7.82 0.22
C TYR A 485 -14.61 -7.69 1.53
N ASP A 486 -15.40 -6.63 1.68
CA ASP A 486 -16.21 -6.41 2.89
C ASP A 486 -17.21 -7.55 3.12
N PHE A 487 -17.79 -8.10 2.04
CA PHE A 487 -18.67 -9.26 2.12
C PHE A 487 -17.93 -10.49 2.67
N CYS A 488 -16.77 -10.84 2.09
CA CYS A 488 -15.99 -11.98 2.55
C CYS A 488 -15.49 -11.80 3.99
N LYS A 489 -15.16 -10.56 4.40
CA LYS A 489 -14.81 -10.25 5.79
C LYS A 489 -15.97 -10.46 6.74
N LYS A 490 -17.18 -10.00 6.39
CA LYS A 490 -18.39 -10.15 7.23
C LYS A 490 -18.75 -11.60 7.52
N ILE A 491 -18.53 -12.51 6.56
CA ILE A 491 -18.78 -13.96 6.75
C ILE A 491 -17.70 -14.67 7.57
N GLY A 492 -16.64 -13.97 7.99
CA GLY A 492 -15.50 -14.54 8.74
C GLY A 492 -14.38 -15.09 7.86
N GLY A 493 -14.34 -14.68 6.59
CA GLY A 493 -13.33 -15.07 5.61
C GLY A 493 -12.56 -13.90 5.02
N ASP A 494 -12.06 -14.12 3.81
CA ASP A 494 -11.38 -13.11 2.98
C ASP A 494 -11.69 -13.35 1.51
N LEU A 495 -11.36 -12.42 0.62
CA LEU A 495 -11.28 -12.72 -0.80
C LEU A 495 -10.25 -13.84 -1.03
N ALA A 496 -10.51 -14.69 -2.02
CA ALA A 496 -9.64 -15.83 -2.28
C ALA A 496 -8.22 -15.40 -2.68
N SER A 497 -7.23 -15.99 -2.02
CA SER A 497 -5.82 -16.04 -2.43
C SER A 497 -5.52 -17.41 -3.02
N PHE A 498 -4.50 -17.52 -3.86
CA PHE A 498 -4.00 -18.82 -4.30
C PHE A 498 -2.50 -18.78 -4.53
N HIS A 499 -1.87 -19.94 -4.33
CA HIS A 499 -0.41 -20.05 -4.16
C HIS A 499 0.23 -21.09 -5.06
N ASP A 500 -0.57 -21.75 -5.89
CA ASP A 500 -0.10 -22.72 -6.85
C ASP A 500 -1.09 -22.93 -7.99
N LYS A 501 -0.60 -23.65 -9.00
CA LYS A 501 -1.37 -23.97 -10.20
C LYS A 501 -2.57 -24.91 -9.96
N LYS A 502 -2.55 -25.74 -8.91
CA LYS A 502 -3.68 -26.65 -8.59
C LYS A 502 -4.85 -25.84 -8.05
N GLU A 503 -4.60 -24.83 -7.23
CA GLU A 503 -5.61 -23.89 -6.75
C GLU A 503 -6.18 -23.03 -7.89
N GLU A 504 -5.33 -22.54 -8.80
CA GLU A 504 -5.77 -21.84 -10.02
C GLU A 504 -6.74 -22.71 -10.84
N ILE A 505 -6.37 -23.96 -11.12
CA ILE A 505 -7.22 -24.90 -11.87
C ILE A 505 -8.54 -25.15 -11.14
N LEU A 506 -8.52 -25.26 -9.81
CA LEU A 506 -9.73 -25.44 -9.01
C LEU A 506 -10.68 -24.26 -9.16
N LEU A 507 -10.19 -23.03 -8.96
CA LEU A 507 -11.00 -21.82 -9.04
C LEU A 507 -11.55 -21.59 -10.45
N ASN A 508 -10.73 -21.84 -11.48
CA ASN A 508 -11.18 -21.76 -12.87
C ASN A 508 -12.33 -22.73 -13.19
N ARG A 509 -12.37 -23.92 -12.56
CA ARG A 509 -13.53 -24.85 -12.70
C ARG A 509 -14.79 -24.35 -11.98
N LEU A 510 -14.63 -23.56 -10.93
CA LEU A 510 -15.75 -22.96 -10.20
C LEU A 510 -16.35 -21.77 -10.96
N LEU A 511 -15.65 -21.21 -11.95
CA LEU A 511 -16.17 -20.14 -12.82
C LEU A 511 -17.15 -20.70 -13.87
N GLN A 512 -18.36 -20.17 -13.88
CA GLN A 512 -19.42 -20.52 -14.84
C GLN A 512 -19.49 -19.52 -16.03
N SER A 513 -18.32 -19.08 -16.54
CA SER A 513 -18.11 -18.15 -17.69
C SER A 513 -17.99 -16.65 -17.36
N ASN A 514 -18.30 -16.21 -16.14
CA ASN A 514 -18.17 -14.80 -15.72
C ASN A 514 -16.78 -14.46 -15.17
N ASN A 515 -16.49 -13.17 -15.08
CA ASN A 515 -15.30 -12.67 -14.40
C ASN A 515 -15.55 -12.63 -12.89
N ALA A 516 -14.52 -12.95 -12.11
CA ALA A 516 -14.62 -12.93 -10.66
C ALA A 516 -13.41 -12.31 -9.96
N TRP A 517 -13.71 -11.56 -8.89
CA TRP A 517 -12.72 -10.95 -8.01
C TRP A 517 -11.97 -11.98 -7.16
N VAL A 518 -10.68 -11.68 -6.98
CA VAL A 518 -9.75 -12.37 -6.09
C VAL A 518 -9.07 -11.32 -5.19
N GLY A 519 -8.42 -11.76 -4.12
CA GLY A 519 -7.85 -10.86 -3.12
C GLY A 519 -6.56 -10.12 -3.53
N LEU A 520 -6.08 -10.26 -4.78
CA LEU A 520 -4.80 -9.68 -5.20
C LEU A 520 -4.99 -8.24 -5.66
N ARG A 521 -4.21 -7.33 -5.05
CA ARG A 521 -4.32 -5.88 -5.26
C ARG A 521 -2.96 -5.20 -5.10
N ILE A 522 -2.74 -4.09 -5.81
CA ILE A 522 -1.70 -3.12 -5.47
C ILE A 522 -2.28 -2.14 -4.45
N SER A 523 -1.74 -2.19 -3.22
CA SER A 523 -2.16 -1.32 -2.13
C SER A 523 -1.51 0.05 -2.25
N ASP A 524 -0.18 0.09 -2.33
CA ASP A 524 0.60 1.32 -2.54
C ASP A 524 1.27 1.29 -3.92
N SER A 525 1.28 2.43 -4.61
CA SER A 525 2.05 2.61 -5.83
C SER A 525 3.56 2.37 -5.69
N SER A 526 4.11 2.42 -4.48
CA SER A 526 5.52 2.09 -4.22
C SER A 526 5.75 0.62 -3.87
N THR A 527 4.71 -0.20 -3.72
CA THR A 527 4.84 -1.64 -3.40
C THR A 527 4.19 -2.51 -4.48
N GLY A 528 4.56 -3.79 -4.49
CA GLY A 528 3.99 -4.78 -5.41
C GLY A 528 2.59 -5.22 -5.03
N TYR A 529 2.10 -6.24 -5.73
CA TYR A 529 0.83 -6.87 -5.39
C TYR A 529 0.91 -7.56 -4.02
N THR A 530 -0.20 -7.51 -3.29
CA THR A 530 -0.38 -8.18 -1.99
C THR A 530 -1.75 -8.85 -1.92
N TRP A 531 -1.83 -10.00 -1.25
CA TRP A 531 -3.10 -10.64 -0.94
C TRP A 531 -3.78 -9.99 0.26
N THR A 532 -5.10 -9.85 0.20
CA THR A 532 -5.92 -9.27 1.27
C THR A 532 -5.88 -10.05 2.59
N ASP A 533 -5.57 -11.35 2.54
CA ASP A 533 -5.45 -12.23 3.69
C ASP A 533 -4.06 -12.20 4.36
N GLY A 534 -3.12 -11.40 3.80
CA GLY A 534 -1.75 -11.28 4.28
C GLY A 534 -0.85 -12.45 3.90
N SER A 535 -1.33 -13.38 3.07
CA SER A 535 -0.53 -14.49 2.55
C SER A 535 0.51 -14.00 1.53
N PRO A 536 1.64 -14.72 1.34
CA PRO A 536 2.68 -14.30 0.42
C PRO A 536 2.25 -14.40 -1.05
N VAL A 537 2.68 -13.45 -1.87
CA VAL A 537 2.54 -13.50 -3.33
C VAL A 537 3.71 -14.31 -3.89
N ASN A 538 3.61 -15.63 -3.78
CA ASN A 538 4.61 -16.60 -4.24
C ASN A 538 4.26 -17.26 -5.58
N TYR A 539 3.06 -16.96 -6.09
CA TYR A 539 2.56 -17.48 -7.34
C TYR A 539 1.80 -16.38 -8.10
N GLU A 540 2.26 -16.08 -9.31
CA GLU A 540 1.56 -15.20 -10.25
C GLU A 540 1.74 -15.78 -11.67
N PRO A 541 0.67 -16.20 -12.36
CA PRO A 541 0.77 -16.77 -13.69
C PRO A 541 1.21 -15.72 -14.72
N VAL A 542 2.06 -16.15 -15.66
CA VAL A 542 2.69 -15.26 -16.63
C VAL A 542 1.69 -14.72 -17.69
N PHE A 543 1.27 -13.47 -17.48
CA PHE A 543 0.89 -12.35 -18.39
C PHE A 543 -0.19 -12.45 -19.48
N THR A 544 -1.02 -11.40 -19.52
CA THR A 544 -1.16 -10.52 -20.69
C THR A 544 -1.14 -9.04 -20.27
N LEU A 545 -0.32 -8.26 -20.97
CA LEU A 545 -0.05 -6.83 -20.79
C LEU A 545 -1.31 -5.98 -20.92
N PHE A 546 -1.55 -5.11 -19.94
CA PHE A 546 -1.95 -3.69 -20.03
C PHE A 546 -2.26 -3.23 -18.60
N SER A 547 -1.25 -3.17 -17.72
CA SER A 547 -1.40 -2.46 -16.46
C SER A 547 -1.28 -0.96 -16.76
N ASP A 548 -2.39 -0.33 -17.11
CA ASP A 548 -2.50 1.10 -16.82
C ASP A 548 -2.34 1.27 -15.30
N GLU A 549 -1.66 2.32 -14.85
CA GLU A 549 -1.36 2.52 -13.42
C GLU A 549 -2.64 2.65 -12.55
N SER A 550 -3.78 2.87 -13.20
CA SER A 550 -5.13 2.90 -12.65
C SER A 550 -5.68 1.50 -12.29
N ASN A 551 -5.23 0.42 -12.93
CA ASN A 551 -5.77 -0.93 -12.78
C ASN A 551 -5.14 -1.67 -11.58
N LYS A 552 -5.57 -1.34 -10.37
CA LYS A 552 -4.97 -1.83 -9.10
C LYS A 552 -5.48 -3.20 -8.64
N CYS A 553 -6.64 -3.66 -9.13
CA CYS A 553 -7.28 -4.90 -8.68
C CYS A 553 -7.17 -6.02 -9.71
N ARG A 554 -7.05 -7.27 -9.24
CA ARG A 554 -6.95 -8.45 -10.10
C ARG A 554 -8.26 -9.23 -10.16
N THR A 555 -8.61 -9.66 -11.36
CA THR A 555 -9.74 -10.54 -11.64
C THR A 555 -9.29 -11.79 -12.39
N LEU A 556 -9.99 -12.90 -12.16
CA LEU A 556 -9.97 -14.07 -13.05
C LEU A 556 -11.00 -13.87 -14.15
N TRP A 557 -10.59 -14.08 -15.40
CA TRP A 557 -11.40 -13.84 -16.60
C TRP A 557 -12.01 -15.15 -17.10
N GLY A 558 -13.32 -15.33 -16.86
CA GLY A 558 -14.07 -16.58 -17.04
C GLY A 558 -13.80 -17.33 -18.35
N PRO A 559 -13.87 -16.70 -19.53
CA PRO A 559 -13.68 -17.39 -20.81
C PRO A 559 -12.32 -18.03 -21.04
N THR A 560 -11.30 -17.60 -20.29
CA THR A 560 -9.89 -17.99 -20.53
C THR A 560 -9.19 -18.52 -19.28
N GLY A 561 -9.77 -18.32 -18.10
CA GLY A 561 -9.08 -18.45 -16.82
C GLY A 561 -7.90 -17.49 -16.64
N ALA A 562 -7.73 -16.52 -17.56
CA ALA A 562 -6.63 -15.59 -17.56
C ALA A 562 -6.82 -14.51 -16.50
N TRP A 563 -5.73 -13.97 -16.01
CA TRP A 563 -5.74 -12.89 -15.05
C TRP A 563 -5.68 -11.55 -15.72
N LYS A 564 -6.49 -10.61 -15.24
CA LYS A 564 -6.49 -9.24 -15.74
C LYS A 564 -6.41 -8.24 -14.60
N ALA A 565 -5.61 -7.20 -14.82
CA ALA A 565 -5.67 -5.98 -14.03
C ALA A 565 -6.84 -5.14 -14.53
N VAL A 566 -7.67 -4.66 -13.62
CA VAL A 566 -8.89 -3.90 -13.89
C VAL A 566 -9.10 -2.86 -12.79
N LEU A 567 -9.90 -1.84 -13.07
CA LEU A 567 -10.34 -0.87 -12.06
C LEU A 567 -11.13 -1.57 -10.96
N CYS A 568 -10.88 -1.20 -9.70
CA CYS A 568 -11.48 -1.86 -8.54
C CYS A 568 -12.99 -1.59 -8.40
N ASP A 569 -13.53 -0.60 -9.12
CA ASP A 569 -14.94 -0.18 -9.15
C ASP A 569 -15.79 -0.99 -10.15
N GLN A 570 -15.17 -1.88 -10.92
CA GLN A 570 -15.90 -2.77 -11.81
C GLN A 570 -16.72 -3.77 -10.99
N VAL A 571 -17.89 -4.15 -11.49
CA VAL A 571 -18.78 -5.07 -10.79
C VAL A 571 -18.65 -6.47 -11.37
N PHE A 572 -18.09 -7.39 -10.58
CA PHE A 572 -17.86 -8.78 -10.96
C PHE A 572 -18.47 -9.75 -9.93
N ASP A 573 -18.49 -11.02 -10.30
CA ASP A 573 -18.67 -12.11 -9.35
C ASP A 573 -17.44 -12.13 -8.41
N TRP A 574 -17.41 -12.98 -7.38
CA TRP A 574 -16.24 -13.02 -6.50
C TRP A 574 -16.05 -14.37 -5.84
N PHE A 575 -14.83 -14.59 -5.38
CA PHE A 575 -14.47 -15.74 -4.56
C PHE A 575 -14.19 -15.33 -3.13
N CYS A 576 -14.82 -16.01 -2.18
CA CYS A 576 -14.37 -15.96 -0.80
C CYS A 576 -13.57 -17.22 -0.45
N GLN A 577 -12.69 -17.06 0.53
CA GLN A 577 -12.01 -18.16 1.21
C GLN A 577 -12.22 -18.09 2.72
N ILE A 578 -12.12 -19.24 3.37
CA ILE A 578 -12.14 -19.38 4.84
C ILE A 578 -11.11 -20.41 5.28
N THR A 579 -10.60 -20.29 6.50
CA THR A 579 -9.84 -21.36 7.13
C THR A 579 -10.76 -22.55 7.41
N ARG A 580 -10.25 -23.78 7.23
CA ARG A 580 -11.06 -24.96 7.56
C ARG A 580 -11.37 -25.00 9.05
N GLY A 581 -12.64 -25.25 9.38
CA GLY A 581 -13.13 -25.27 10.76
C GLY A 581 -13.56 -23.90 11.29
N SER A 582 -13.46 -22.83 10.49
CA SER A 582 -14.02 -21.52 10.85
C SER A 582 -15.53 -21.58 11.07
N VAL A 583 -16.02 -20.88 12.09
CA VAL A 583 -17.45 -20.64 12.29
C VAL A 583 -17.86 -19.50 11.36
N LEU A 584 -18.80 -19.79 10.45
CA LEU A 584 -19.32 -18.83 9.49
C LEU A 584 -20.36 -17.92 10.13
N ASN A 585 -20.25 -16.62 9.88
CA ASN A 585 -21.36 -15.70 10.13
C ASN A 585 -22.40 -15.82 9.00
N PRO A 586 -23.68 -15.49 9.27
CA PRO A 586 -24.71 -15.46 8.23
C PRO A 586 -24.30 -14.59 7.04
N GLU A 587 -24.52 -15.10 5.82
CA GLU A 587 -24.24 -14.34 4.61
C GLU A 587 -25.11 -13.07 4.58
N PRO A 588 -24.50 -11.88 4.38
CA PRO A 588 -25.26 -10.65 4.18
C PRO A 588 -26.27 -10.81 3.04
N SER A 589 -27.43 -10.16 3.14
CA SER A 589 -28.42 -10.15 2.05
C SER A 589 -27.75 -9.68 0.76
N ASN A 590 -27.80 -10.52 -0.27
CA ASN A 590 -27.10 -10.33 -1.54
C ASN A 590 -28.01 -10.60 -2.75
N LYS A 591 -29.33 -10.73 -2.52
CA LYS A 591 -30.32 -10.94 -3.57
C LYS A 591 -30.85 -9.60 -4.07
N PHE A 592 -31.09 -9.51 -5.37
CA PHE A 592 -31.74 -8.36 -5.99
C PHE A 592 -33.13 -8.13 -5.42
N ASP A 593 -33.35 -6.95 -4.85
CA ASP A 593 -34.68 -6.44 -4.47
C ASP A 593 -34.81 -4.97 -4.92
N TYR A 594 -34.48 -4.70 -6.18
CA TYR A 594 -34.74 -3.38 -6.76
C TYR A 594 -36.22 -3.28 -7.10
N ILE A 595 -36.93 -2.42 -6.38
CA ILE A 595 -38.31 -2.04 -6.71
C ILE A 595 -38.23 -1.05 -7.88
N TYR A 596 -38.32 -1.56 -9.12
CA TYR A 596 -38.51 -0.72 -10.31
C TYR A 596 -39.94 -0.88 -10.82
N LYS A 597 -40.48 0.19 -11.40
CA LYS A 597 -41.83 0.18 -11.95
C LYS A 597 -41.75 0.07 -13.46
N LYS A 598 -42.39 -0.95 -14.03
CA LYS A 598 -42.61 -1.00 -15.48
C LYS A 598 -43.68 0.03 -15.83
N ILE A 599 -43.34 0.96 -16.71
CA ILE A 599 -44.28 1.91 -17.29
C ILE A 599 -44.89 1.25 -18.54
N GLU A 600 -46.07 1.69 -18.96
CA GLU A 600 -46.62 1.32 -20.28
C GLU A 600 -45.60 1.71 -21.39
N ASP A 601 -45.63 1.03 -22.52
CA ASP A 601 -44.74 1.23 -23.68
C ASP A 601 -43.25 0.82 -23.52
N GLY A 602 -42.90 0.05 -22.49
CA GLY A 602 -41.58 -0.61 -22.38
C GLY A 602 -40.49 0.23 -21.70
N TRP A 603 -40.85 1.38 -21.16
CA TRP A 603 -40.01 2.20 -20.28
C TRP A 603 -40.00 1.69 -18.85
N ILE A 604 -38.95 2.02 -18.11
CA ILE A 604 -38.72 1.52 -16.75
C ILE A 604 -38.33 2.68 -15.87
N GLU A 605 -39.04 2.83 -14.77
CA GLU A 605 -38.74 3.83 -13.74
C GLU A 605 -37.80 3.23 -12.69
N PHE A 606 -36.65 3.86 -12.50
CA PHE A 606 -35.75 3.56 -11.37
C PHE A 606 -35.33 4.86 -10.70
N GLU A 607 -35.59 4.93 -9.40
CA GLU A 607 -35.53 6.17 -8.60
C GLU A 607 -36.39 7.28 -9.23
N ASN A 608 -35.78 8.31 -9.84
CA ASN A 608 -36.48 9.43 -10.48
C ASN A 608 -36.22 9.52 -11.99
N ASN A 609 -35.60 8.48 -12.57
CA ASN A 609 -35.22 8.45 -13.99
C ASN A 609 -35.97 7.34 -14.73
N GLU A 610 -36.30 7.59 -15.99
CA GLU A 610 -36.92 6.62 -16.89
C GLU A 610 -35.89 6.10 -17.91
N TYR A 611 -35.84 4.78 -18.06
CA TYR A 611 -34.87 4.09 -18.93
C TYR A 611 -35.59 3.26 -19.98
N TYR A 612 -35.07 3.32 -21.21
CA TYR A 612 -35.48 2.49 -22.33
C TYR A 612 -34.28 1.70 -22.86
N PHE A 613 -34.43 0.38 -22.90
CA PHE A 613 -33.38 -0.50 -23.42
C PHE A 613 -33.70 -0.95 -24.84
N SER A 614 -32.91 -0.49 -25.80
CA SER A 614 -33.02 -0.94 -27.20
C SER A 614 -32.34 -2.30 -27.39
N ASN A 615 -33.02 -3.22 -28.07
CA ASN A 615 -32.46 -4.52 -28.48
C ASN A 615 -31.74 -4.46 -29.85
N THR A 616 -31.66 -3.27 -30.46
CA THR A 616 -31.10 -3.09 -31.80
C THR A 616 -29.70 -2.50 -31.72
N THR A 617 -28.72 -3.22 -32.24
CA THR A 617 -27.32 -2.75 -32.28
C THR A 617 -27.18 -1.62 -33.31
N MET A 618 -26.60 -0.48 -32.90
CA MET A 618 -26.33 0.64 -33.81
C MET A 618 -25.13 1.47 -33.35
N PRO A 619 -24.43 2.18 -34.27
CA PRO A 619 -23.32 3.06 -33.90
C PRO A 619 -23.77 4.19 -32.96
N ALA A 620 -22.88 4.64 -32.07
CA ALA A 620 -23.20 5.60 -30.99
C ALA A 620 -23.90 6.89 -31.49
N GLU A 621 -23.47 7.48 -32.62
CA GLU A 621 -24.14 8.67 -33.17
C GLU A 621 -25.58 8.39 -33.64
N LYS A 622 -25.83 7.20 -34.18
CA LYS A 622 -27.16 6.77 -34.63
C LYS A 622 -28.04 6.43 -33.43
N ALA A 623 -27.46 5.80 -32.39
CA ALA A 623 -28.11 5.55 -31.11
C ALA A 623 -28.54 6.86 -30.44
N ARG A 624 -27.66 7.86 -30.41
CA ARG A 624 -27.98 9.17 -29.84
C ARG A 624 -29.11 9.86 -30.59
N ARG A 625 -29.10 9.82 -31.92
CA ARG A 625 -30.20 10.36 -32.75
C ARG A 625 -31.51 9.61 -32.51
N PHE A 626 -31.45 8.28 -32.39
CA PHE A 626 -32.59 7.45 -32.04
C PHE A 626 -33.18 7.84 -30.68
N CYS A 627 -32.36 7.93 -29.62
CA CYS A 627 -32.81 8.38 -28.30
C CYS A 627 -33.47 9.76 -28.36
N LYS A 628 -32.85 10.71 -29.07
CA LYS A 628 -33.41 12.07 -29.24
C LYS A 628 -34.73 12.12 -29.99
N GLN A 629 -34.96 11.21 -30.95
CA GLN A 629 -36.25 11.08 -31.64
C GLN A 629 -37.35 10.53 -30.72
N HIS A 630 -36.98 9.82 -29.67
CA HIS A 630 -37.88 9.24 -28.68
C HIS A 630 -37.84 9.96 -27.33
N HIS A 631 -37.63 11.29 -27.35
CA HIS A 631 -37.68 12.17 -26.18
C HIS A 631 -36.66 11.85 -25.05
N GLY A 632 -35.59 11.13 -25.35
CA GLY A 632 -34.48 10.87 -24.42
C GLY A 632 -33.11 11.30 -24.97
N ASP A 633 -32.04 10.97 -24.25
CA ASP A 633 -30.66 10.98 -24.74
C ASP A 633 -29.98 9.66 -24.36
N LEU A 634 -28.74 9.43 -24.79
CA LEU A 634 -27.96 8.30 -24.30
C LEU A 634 -27.78 8.41 -22.78
N THR A 635 -28.06 7.33 -22.06
CA THR A 635 -27.89 7.26 -20.61
C THR A 635 -26.48 7.65 -20.18
N THR A 636 -26.40 8.63 -19.28
CA THR A 636 -25.23 8.96 -18.50
C THR A 636 -25.37 8.34 -17.13
N ILE A 637 -24.42 7.49 -16.74
CA ILE A 637 -24.46 6.80 -15.44
C ILE A 637 -23.89 7.76 -14.38
N GLU A 638 -24.74 8.23 -13.48
CA GLU A 638 -24.39 9.25 -12.48
C GLU A 638 -24.13 8.66 -11.10
N SER A 639 -24.52 7.40 -10.85
CA SER A 639 -24.28 6.73 -9.58
C SER A 639 -23.97 5.23 -9.73
N GLN A 640 -23.33 4.66 -8.69
CA GLN A 640 -23.09 3.21 -8.63
C GLN A 640 -24.39 2.40 -8.51
N LYS A 641 -25.43 2.94 -7.85
CA LYS A 641 -26.74 2.29 -7.78
C LYS A 641 -27.39 2.19 -9.15
N GLU A 642 -27.35 3.28 -9.92
CA GLU A 642 -27.82 3.32 -11.30
C GLU A 642 -27.03 2.34 -12.18
N LYS A 643 -25.69 2.34 -12.11
CA LYS A 643 -24.82 1.39 -12.81
C LYS A 643 -25.25 -0.06 -12.56
N LYS A 644 -25.49 -0.42 -11.29
CA LYS A 644 -25.92 -1.75 -10.87
C LYS A 644 -27.31 -2.11 -11.38
N PHE A 645 -28.26 -1.19 -11.29
CA PHE A 645 -29.63 -1.36 -11.81
C PHE A 645 -29.61 -1.62 -13.33
N LEU A 646 -28.92 -0.77 -14.09
CA LEU A 646 -28.87 -0.86 -15.55
C LEU A 646 -28.25 -2.19 -16.01
N TRP A 647 -27.17 -2.59 -15.35
CA TRP A 647 -26.50 -3.87 -15.61
C TRP A 647 -27.39 -5.07 -15.27
N TYR A 648 -28.06 -5.06 -14.11
CA TYR A 648 -29.01 -6.12 -13.72
C TYR A 648 -30.12 -6.30 -14.75
N TYR A 649 -30.69 -5.18 -15.23
CA TYR A 649 -31.74 -5.22 -16.22
C TYR A 649 -31.24 -5.75 -17.57
N ALA A 650 -30.08 -5.28 -18.05
CA ALA A 650 -29.51 -5.73 -19.32
C ALA A 650 -29.32 -7.26 -19.37
N ILE A 651 -28.82 -7.89 -18.30
CA ILE A 651 -28.56 -9.34 -18.29
C ILE A 651 -29.81 -10.19 -18.17
N ASN A 652 -30.74 -9.85 -17.26
CA ASN A 652 -31.95 -10.66 -17.09
C ASN A 652 -32.85 -10.65 -18.33
N TYR A 653 -32.71 -9.62 -19.18
CA TYR A 653 -33.45 -9.48 -20.41
C TYR A 653 -32.62 -9.76 -21.67
N GLY A 654 -31.40 -10.28 -21.53
CA GLY A 654 -30.58 -10.78 -22.65
C GLY A 654 -30.10 -9.69 -23.63
N ILE A 655 -29.91 -8.48 -23.13
CA ILE A 655 -29.46 -7.31 -23.89
C ILE A 655 -27.93 -7.27 -23.76
N TYR A 656 -27.24 -7.88 -24.74
CA TYR A 656 -25.77 -8.03 -24.79
C TYR A 656 -25.11 -7.03 -25.73
#